data_AF-A0A661TK75-F1
#
_entry.id   AF-A0A661TK75-F1
#
_cell.length_a   1.000
_cell.length_b   1.000
_cell.length_c   1.000
_cell.angle_alpha   90.00
_cell.angle_beta   90.00
_cell.angle_gamma   90.00
#
_symmetry.space_group_name_H-M   'P 1'
#
loop_
_entity.id
_entity.type
_entity.pdbx_description
1 polymer ?
#
loop_
_entity_poly.entity_id
_entity_poly.type
_entity_poly.pdbx_seq_one_letter_code
_entity_poly.pdbx_strand_id
1 'polypeptide(L)'
;MVTRKKFGRTWWGNAWIEAMVRIDHDTNRLPRGRSYANGGRVQEIQICNGIVEAKVKGRQQKPYQVTIYLQKFTRDQLAKIQSCIAKDPALASELALGKLPEEMLERLAQENISLLPTSWQELNADCSCPDWANPCKHLAAVYYLIANEIDKNPFILFHLRGVETNTLMQAAGFAEPAAATTTENQETFTPYRQIKVPTRDNKKNTKVEETDFSSILSSLSQEKDSGAIFALLEEFPLFYPEGNFKQILFKAYRNIANHIKQLQLLEESPAWLKSNICLLDSGPKAYHPLSETSFFIFLPKKIPEDLEGPSKTITVPEALDGKIVLKKKKGILLPAATLIDYFIRLPLQLSSEESSLEVRLISIATTIALALARESAFVPQIRNDEKGNFFVRYIPLNQLKVTEKALDFLSDLIPATLLYQKKEKSLLIGRDAARSLLSLILTRIVHRFAGVKERNKLCDTFFYGAYYPVQNFTEKQTARVITNWLNILNLSRNEISPAIRIEIPQGKKPRFQLQVEVENKKDPLSPLLPLADIFTTKKTIFSHPVEIVRFTVAHQISTASTYFPPLKKVLSSKGEKSPLIDPLEMARFIQNGQHIFNILGIRVIVPKELKILSSPQLSLRAKLKAGEKQNISYFNLEEMLTFSWEVALGDLKLTRKEFLQLVKSAAGVVKFKEHYLLLQPEEVARIVKKLNQPLHKLSSAEIMQASLTGQTANIFFHSDNKLRKIIDELTKFKLIKLPKNLKGVLRPYQKRGFQWLYSNADKGLGSCLTDDMGLGKTIQAITLILKLKEEKKLDHPALVICPTTLVG
;
A
#
# COMPACT_ATOMS: atom_id res chain seq x y z
N MET A 1 -12.95 -25.86 21.51
CA MET A 1 -12.44 -26.78 20.47
C MET A 1 -11.08 -26.28 20.02
N VAL A 2 -10.00 -27.07 20.16
CA VAL A 2 -8.68 -26.69 19.62
C VAL A 2 -8.78 -26.76 18.09
N THR A 3 -8.58 -25.62 17.42
CA THR A 3 -8.50 -25.51 15.96
C THR A 3 -7.43 -26.49 15.45
N ARG A 4 -7.81 -27.44 14.58
CA ARG A 4 -6.87 -28.40 14.00
C ARG A 4 -5.82 -27.63 13.19
N LYS A 5 -4.53 -27.74 13.53
CA LYS A 5 -3.46 -27.10 12.76
C LYS A 5 -3.31 -27.81 11.40
N LYS A 6 -3.32 -27.03 10.33
CA LYS A 6 -2.93 -27.48 8.99
C LYS A 6 -1.40 -27.40 8.90
N PHE A 7 -0.75 -28.52 8.61
CA PHE A 7 0.70 -28.64 8.36
C PHE A 7 0.95 -28.54 6.85
N GLY A 8 2.08 -27.95 6.43
CA GLY A 8 2.38 -27.75 5.01
C GLY A 8 1.50 -26.66 4.41
N ARG A 9 1.68 -25.42 4.88
CA ARG A 9 0.91 -24.26 4.41
C ARG A 9 1.53 -23.62 3.17
N THR A 10 2.85 -23.67 3.07
CA THR A 10 3.57 -23.28 1.87
C THR A 10 3.64 -24.47 0.93
N TRP A 11 3.94 -24.23 -0.35
CA TRP A 11 4.12 -25.32 -1.30
C TRP A 11 5.26 -26.24 -0.86
N TRP A 12 6.36 -25.71 -0.32
CA TRP A 12 7.52 -26.49 0.12
C TRP A 12 7.26 -27.30 1.41
N GLY A 13 6.50 -26.74 2.35
CA GLY A 13 6.05 -27.49 3.53
C GLY A 13 5.06 -28.60 3.13
N ASN A 14 4.19 -28.33 2.17
CA ASN A 14 3.30 -29.34 1.61
C ASN A 14 4.08 -30.42 0.85
N ALA A 15 5.10 -30.06 0.07
CA ALA A 15 5.95 -31.00 -0.65
C ALA A 15 6.69 -31.95 0.32
N TRP A 16 7.10 -31.47 1.50
CA TRP A 16 7.61 -32.33 2.56
C TRP A 16 6.56 -33.32 3.07
N ILE A 17 5.34 -32.87 3.34
CA ILE A 17 4.24 -33.77 3.77
C ILE A 17 3.91 -34.78 2.67
N GLU A 18 3.84 -34.38 1.42
CA GLU A 18 3.59 -35.26 0.27
C GLU A 18 4.71 -36.29 0.11
N ALA A 19 5.97 -35.88 0.28
CA ALA A 19 7.10 -36.82 0.31
C ALA A 19 6.94 -37.84 1.44
N MET A 20 6.58 -37.41 2.66
CA MET A 20 6.34 -38.33 3.77
C MET A 20 5.18 -39.29 3.50
N VAL A 21 4.07 -38.80 2.93
CA VAL A 21 2.90 -39.62 2.58
C VAL A 21 3.25 -40.64 1.50
N ARG A 22 4.03 -40.23 0.49
CA ARG A 22 4.49 -41.10 -0.59
C ARG A 22 5.38 -42.23 -0.06
N ILE A 23 6.29 -41.93 0.87
CA ILE A 23 7.17 -42.93 1.49
C ILE A 23 6.38 -43.85 2.44
N ASP A 24 5.34 -43.35 3.11
CA ASP A 24 4.49 -44.10 4.04
C ASP A 24 3.38 -44.94 3.37
N HIS A 25 3.27 -44.90 2.04
CA HIS A 25 2.15 -45.47 1.28
C HIS A 25 1.80 -46.91 1.68
N ASP A 26 2.80 -47.73 1.98
CA ASP A 26 2.61 -49.15 2.29
C ASP A 26 2.25 -49.43 3.76
N THR A 27 2.46 -48.48 4.67
CA THR A 27 2.25 -48.70 6.12
C THR A 27 1.11 -47.87 6.72
N ASN A 28 0.77 -46.73 6.11
CA ASN A 28 -0.28 -45.80 6.55
C ASN A 28 -0.19 -45.46 8.06
N ARG A 29 1.04 -45.31 8.56
CA ARG A 29 1.36 -45.03 9.98
C ARG A 29 1.47 -43.54 10.26
N LEU A 30 1.80 -42.73 9.27
CA LEU A 30 1.96 -41.28 9.37
C LEU A 30 0.72 -40.57 9.95
N PRO A 31 -0.54 -40.88 9.53
CA PRO A 31 -1.71 -40.19 10.06
C PRO A 31 -1.90 -40.36 11.58
N ARG A 32 -1.35 -41.42 12.18
CA ARG A 32 -1.46 -41.70 13.62
C ARG A 32 -0.70 -40.68 14.47
N GLY A 33 0.39 -40.10 13.94
CA GLY A 33 1.17 -39.05 14.61
C GLY A 33 0.54 -37.67 14.54
N ARG A 34 -0.39 -37.43 13.61
CA ARG A 34 -1.03 -36.11 13.40
C ARG A 34 -1.77 -35.62 14.64
N SER A 35 -2.42 -36.51 15.37
CA SER A 35 -3.11 -36.19 16.63
C SER A 35 -2.14 -35.82 17.75
N TYR A 36 -0.93 -36.39 17.76
CA TYR A 36 0.12 -36.04 18.74
C TYR A 36 0.72 -34.68 18.43
N ALA A 37 0.97 -34.38 17.15
CA ALA A 37 1.42 -33.06 16.71
C ALA A 37 0.39 -31.96 17.03
N ASN A 38 -0.89 -32.19 16.70
CA ASN A 38 -1.96 -31.25 17.01
C ASN A 38 -2.21 -31.08 18.51
N GLY A 39 -2.05 -32.17 19.29
CA GLY A 39 -2.24 -32.15 20.73
C GLY A 39 -1.07 -31.55 21.52
N GLY A 40 -0.06 -30.96 20.87
CA GLY A 40 1.08 -30.33 21.54
C GLY A 40 1.95 -31.30 22.34
N ARG A 41 1.96 -32.59 21.97
CA ARG A 41 2.71 -33.62 22.71
C ARG A 41 4.21 -33.59 22.45
N VAL A 42 4.65 -32.96 21.37
CA VAL A 42 6.07 -32.68 21.14
C VAL A 42 6.42 -31.43 21.95
N GLN A 43 7.18 -31.63 23.03
CA GLN A 43 7.49 -30.59 24.01
C GLN A 43 8.70 -29.77 23.58
N GLU A 44 9.64 -30.41 22.89
CA GLU A 44 10.87 -29.79 22.41
C GLU A 44 11.23 -30.39 21.06
N ILE A 45 11.76 -29.56 20.17
CA ILE A 45 12.41 -29.97 18.94
C ILE A 45 13.56 -28.99 18.70
N GLN A 46 14.72 -29.48 18.30
CA GLN A 46 15.88 -28.69 17.97
C GLN A 46 16.45 -29.21 16.65
N ILE A 47 16.88 -28.29 15.79
CA ILE A 47 17.52 -28.63 14.52
C ILE A 47 18.92 -28.03 14.59
N CYS A 48 19.93 -28.88 14.72
CA CYS A 48 21.33 -28.47 14.85
C CYS A 48 22.19 -29.37 13.96
N ASN A 49 23.05 -28.76 13.14
CA ASN A 49 24.00 -29.48 12.26
C ASN A 49 23.35 -30.56 11.37
N GLY A 50 22.11 -30.32 10.91
CA GLY A 50 21.36 -31.24 10.07
C GLY A 50 20.70 -32.43 10.80
N ILE A 51 20.72 -32.42 12.14
CA ILE A 51 20.07 -33.42 12.98
C ILE A 51 18.87 -32.76 13.67
N VAL A 52 17.73 -33.45 13.65
CA VAL A 52 16.53 -33.08 14.40
C VAL A 52 16.47 -33.92 15.66
N GLU A 53 16.55 -33.26 16.82
CA GLU A 53 16.34 -33.89 18.12
C GLU A 53 15.02 -33.40 18.71
N ALA A 54 14.20 -34.30 19.23
CA ALA A 54 12.90 -33.95 19.80
C ALA A 54 12.55 -34.75 21.06
N LYS A 55 11.74 -34.14 21.92
CA LYS A 55 11.16 -34.77 23.11
C LYS A 55 9.65 -34.85 22.96
N VAL A 56 9.11 -36.07 22.95
CA VAL A 56 7.68 -36.35 22.72
C VAL A 56 7.04 -37.00 23.94
N LYS A 57 6.06 -36.31 24.53
CA LYS A 57 5.29 -36.82 25.66
C LYS A 57 4.37 -37.96 25.19
N GLY A 58 4.69 -39.17 25.61
CA GLY A 58 3.84 -40.34 25.43
C GLY A 58 3.09 -40.74 26.69
N ARG A 59 2.90 -42.05 26.88
CA ARG A 59 2.24 -42.63 28.07
C ARG A 59 3.15 -42.63 29.32
N GLN A 60 4.47 -42.62 29.15
CA GLN A 60 5.43 -42.62 30.25
C GLN A 60 5.58 -41.26 30.93
N GLN A 61 6.10 -41.25 32.16
CA GLN A 61 6.36 -40.03 32.92
C GLN A 61 7.45 -39.17 32.25
N LYS A 62 8.54 -39.80 31.79
CA LYS A 62 9.58 -39.14 30.99
C LYS A 62 9.18 -39.08 29.51
N PRO A 63 9.43 -37.96 28.80
CA PRO A 63 9.21 -37.87 27.36
C PRO A 63 10.15 -38.81 26.58
N TYR A 64 9.67 -39.36 25.47
CA TYR A 64 10.51 -40.13 24.55
C TYR A 64 11.44 -39.19 23.77
N GLN A 65 12.70 -39.57 23.66
CA GLN A 65 13.67 -38.96 22.77
C GLN A 65 13.49 -39.49 21.35
N VAL A 66 13.55 -38.57 20.40
CA VAL A 66 13.46 -38.80 18.96
C VAL A 66 14.64 -38.12 18.30
N THR A 67 15.33 -38.83 17.40
CA THR A 67 16.41 -38.29 16.59
C THR A 67 16.15 -38.61 15.13
N ILE A 68 16.20 -37.61 14.25
CA ILE A 68 15.98 -37.77 12.80
C ILE A 68 17.09 -37.06 12.06
N TYR A 69 17.70 -37.72 11.08
CA TYR A 69 18.65 -37.08 10.16
C TYR A 69 18.52 -37.68 8.76
N LEU A 70 18.79 -36.86 7.74
CA LEU A 70 18.76 -37.30 6.35
C LEU A 70 20.16 -37.63 5.87
N GLN A 71 20.24 -38.50 4.85
CA GLN A 71 21.48 -38.72 4.13
C GLN A 71 21.98 -37.41 3.50
N LYS A 72 23.23 -37.04 3.83
CA LYS A 72 23.88 -35.82 3.37
C LYS A 72 24.16 -35.86 1.87
N PHE A 73 24.16 -34.70 1.22
CA PHE A 73 24.57 -34.61 -0.18
C PHE A 73 26.07 -34.89 -0.34
N THR A 74 26.42 -35.52 -1.46
CA THR A 74 27.83 -35.67 -1.87
C THR A 74 28.39 -34.33 -2.35
N ARG A 75 29.73 -34.21 -2.41
CA ARG A 75 30.39 -32.99 -2.91
C ARG A 75 29.98 -32.66 -4.35
N ASP A 76 29.80 -33.68 -5.20
CA ASP A 76 29.37 -33.51 -6.59
C ASP A 76 27.92 -33.02 -6.68
N GLN A 77 27.03 -33.56 -5.85
CA GLN A 77 25.65 -33.09 -5.76
C GLN A 77 25.59 -31.64 -5.28
N LEU A 78 26.40 -31.28 -4.27
CA LEU A 78 26.48 -29.91 -3.78
C LEU A 78 26.97 -28.95 -4.88
N ALA A 79 28.02 -29.31 -5.62
CA ALA A 79 28.52 -28.50 -6.73
C ALA A 79 27.46 -28.30 -7.83
N LYS A 80 26.66 -29.34 -8.14
CA LYS A 80 25.52 -29.24 -9.07
C LYS A 80 24.41 -28.33 -8.55
N ILE A 81 24.05 -28.43 -7.28
CA ILE A 81 23.05 -27.54 -6.64
C ILE A 81 23.53 -26.09 -6.72
N GLN A 82 24.79 -25.81 -6.35
CA GLN A 82 25.37 -24.48 -6.43
C GLN A 82 25.39 -23.94 -7.86
N SER A 83 25.78 -24.78 -8.83
CA SER A 83 25.76 -24.43 -10.25
C SER A 83 24.34 -24.10 -10.75
N CYS A 84 23.33 -24.86 -10.31
CA CYS A 84 21.93 -24.61 -10.66
C CYS A 84 21.45 -23.25 -10.16
N ILE A 85 21.80 -22.88 -8.93
CA ILE A 85 21.45 -21.58 -8.34
C ILE A 85 22.20 -20.45 -9.05
N ALA A 86 23.51 -20.59 -9.27
CA ALA A 86 24.35 -19.58 -9.92
C ALA A 86 23.94 -19.28 -11.38
N LYS A 87 23.37 -20.26 -12.08
CA LYS A 87 22.93 -20.11 -13.48
C LYS A 87 21.66 -19.27 -13.61
N ASP A 88 20.78 -19.27 -12.61
CA ASP A 88 19.46 -18.63 -12.66
C ASP A 88 19.28 -17.57 -11.55
N PRO A 89 19.41 -16.28 -11.89
CA PRO A 89 19.28 -15.19 -10.92
C PRO A 89 17.90 -15.11 -10.27
N ALA A 90 16.83 -15.63 -10.90
CA ALA A 90 15.50 -15.61 -10.31
C ALA A 90 15.40 -16.63 -9.18
N LEU A 91 15.91 -17.85 -9.38
CA LEU A 91 15.99 -18.87 -8.32
C LEU A 91 16.83 -18.37 -7.16
N ALA A 92 17.99 -17.81 -7.47
CA ALA A 92 18.90 -17.21 -6.51
C ALA A 92 18.22 -16.10 -5.67
N SER A 93 17.43 -15.22 -6.32
CA SER A 93 16.74 -14.11 -5.66
C SER A 93 15.58 -14.57 -4.78
N GLU A 94 14.78 -15.54 -5.24
CA GLU A 94 13.72 -16.17 -4.44
C GLU A 94 14.28 -16.89 -3.20
N LEU A 95 15.41 -17.60 -3.34
CA LEU A 95 16.11 -18.20 -2.20
C LEU A 95 16.59 -17.13 -1.21
N ALA A 96 17.20 -16.05 -1.70
CA ALA A 96 17.63 -14.94 -0.84
C ALA A 96 16.45 -14.27 -0.10
N LEU A 97 15.26 -14.28 -0.70
CA LEU A 97 13.99 -13.86 -0.09
C LEU A 97 13.44 -14.86 0.95
N GLY A 98 14.11 -15.99 1.18
CA GLY A 98 13.66 -17.04 2.10
C GLY A 98 12.57 -17.94 1.52
N LYS A 99 12.38 -17.96 0.20
CA LYS A 99 11.39 -18.79 -0.50
C LYS A 99 12.09 -19.97 -1.19
N LEU A 100 11.45 -21.13 -1.26
CA LEU A 100 11.91 -22.21 -2.14
C LEU A 100 11.22 -22.06 -3.50
N PRO A 101 11.92 -22.01 -4.63
CA PRO A 101 11.29 -22.04 -5.96
C PRO A 101 10.87 -23.46 -6.36
N GLU A 102 9.65 -23.64 -6.90
CA GLU A 102 9.17 -24.97 -7.37
C GLU A 102 10.05 -25.52 -8.50
N GLU A 103 10.39 -24.68 -9.47
CA GLU A 103 11.26 -25.00 -10.60
C GLU A 103 12.65 -25.51 -10.17
N MET A 104 13.11 -25.16 -8.96
CA MET A 104 14.37 -25.68 -8.44
C MET A 104 14.31 -27.20 -8.26
N LEU A 105 13.20 -27.74 -7.74
CA LEU A 105 13.06 -29.18 -7.57
C LEU A 105 13.05 -29.92 -8.91
N GLU A 106 12.39 -29.36 -9.92
CA GLU A 106 12.35 -29.93 -11.27
C GLU A 106 13.75 -30.00 -11.89
N ARG A 107 14.54 -28.92 -11.76
CA ARG A 107 15.92 -28.87 -12.27
C ARG A 107 16.85 -29.80 -11.52
N LEU A 108 16.70 -29.92 -10.20
CA LEU A 108 17.48 -30.86 -9.41
C LEU A 108 17.11 -32.31 -9.77
N ALA A 109 15.84 -32.61 -10.02
CA ALA A 109 15.39 -33.92 -10.44
C ALA A 109 15.98 -34.33 -11.81
N GLN A 110 16.13 -33.40 -12.76
CA GLN A 110 16.81 -33.64 -14.04
C GLN A 110 18.28 -34.06 -13.87
N GLU A 111 18.92 -33.62 -12.78
CA GLU A 111 20.30 -33.99 -12.40
C GLU A 111 20.36 -35.22 -11.47
N ASN A 112 19.25 -35.93 -11.28
CA ASN A 112 19.07 -37.04 -10.34
C ASN A 112 19.37 -36.66 -8.87
N ILE A 113 19.04 -35.42 -8.47
CA ILE A 113 19.19 -34.91 -7.11
C ILE A 113 17.80 -34.68 -6.52
N SER A 114 17.46 -35.38 -5.43
CA SER A 114 16.22 -35.15 -4.69
C SER A 114 16.49 -34.38 -3.39
N LEU A 115 15.91 -33.19 -3.26
CA LEU A 115 15.97 -32.43 -2.01
C LEU A 115 15.16 -33.12 -0.90
N LEU A 116 13.98 -33.60 -1.25
CA LEU A 116 13.08 -34.32 -0.38
C LEU A 116 13.49 -35.80 -0.31
N PRO A 117 13.25 -36.49 0.81
CA PRO A 117 13.51 -37.92 0.90
C PRO A 117 12.64 -38.70 -0.10
N THR A 118 13.17 -39.79 -0.65
CA THR A 118 12.41 -40.67 -1.56
C THR A 118 12.07 -42.03 -0.95
N SER A 119 12.75 -42.42 0.14
CA SER A 119 12.55 -43.67 0.86
C SER A 119 12.83 -43.52 2.36
N TRP A 120 12.38 -44.48 3.18
CA TRP A 120 12.75 -44.53 4.61
C TRP A 120 14.24 -44.78 4.85
N GLN A 121 14.96 -45.33 3.87
CA GLN A 121 16.40 -45.60 3.98
C GLN A 121 17.23 -44.31 3.95
N GLU A 122 16.74 -43.28 3.25
CA GLU A 122 17.37 -41.95 3.25
C GLU A 122 17.10 -41.16 4.53
N LEU A 123 16.08 -41.57 5.30
CA LEU A 123 15.59 -40.87 6.49
C LEU A 123 15.80 -41.74 7.73
N ASN A 124 16.99 -41.61 8.31
CA ASN A 124 17.35 -42.32 9.52
C ASN A 124 16.64 -41.67 10.71
N ALA A 125 15.79 -42.45 11.37
CA ALA A 125 14.98 -41.98 12.48
C ALA A 125 15.01 -43.00 13.61
N ASP A 126 15.38 -42.55 14.81
CA ASP A 126 15.39 -43.34 16.04
C ASP A 126 14.40 -42.76 17.05
N CYS A 127 13.75 -43.65 17.81
CA CYS A 127 12.88 -43.27 18.90
C CYS A 127 13.02 -44.24 20.06
N SER A 128 13.28 -43.70 21.26
CA SER A 128 13.34 -44.45 22.54
C SER A 128 12.03 -45.13 22.98
N CYS A 129 11.01 -45.20 22.13
CA CYS A 129 9.73 -45.85 22.43
C CYS A 129 9.78 -47.34 22.05
N PRO A 130 8.96 -48.20 22.68
CA PRO A 130 8.98 -49.64 22.40
C PRO A 130 8.42 -50.04 21.01
N ASP A 131 7.96 -49.07 20.22
CA ASP A 131 7.48 -49.29 18.85
C ASP A 131 8.66 -49.10 17.88
N TRP A 132 9.21 -50.22 17.41
CA TRP A 132 10.35 -50.29 16.48
C TRP A 132 10.00 -49.96 15.03
N ALA A 133 8.73 -49.66 14.73
CA ALA A 133 8.33 -49.25 13.39
C ALA A 133 8.82 -47.83 13.05
N ASN A 134 9.25 -47.62 11.80
CA ASN A 134 9.45 -46.30 11.23
C ASN A 134 8.32 -45.99 10.23
N PRO A 135 7.44 -45.00 10.49
CA PRO A 135 7.37 -44.17 11.69
C PRO A 135 6.49 -44.76 12.79
N CYS A 136 6.95 -44.68 14.03
CA CYS A 136 6.08 -44.77 15.19
C CYS A 136 5.25 -43.47 15.32
N LYS A 137 4.21 -43.46 16.15
CA LYS A 137 3.37 -42.25 16.35
C LYS A 137 4.13 -41.02 16.84
N HIS A 138 5.27 -41.21 17.51
CA HIS A 138 6.13 -40.10 17.99
C HIS A 138 6.96 -39.53 16.85
N LEU A 139 7.61 -40.38 16.04
CA LEU A 139 8.32 -39.98 14.81
C LEU A 139 7.39 -39.24 13.84
N ALA A 140 6.22 -39.82 13.56
CA ALA A 140 5.22 -39.20 12.71
C ALA A 140 4.76 -37.82 13.22
N ALA A 141 4.66 -37.62 14.54
CA ALA A 141 4.35 -36.32 15.12
C ALA A 141 5.45 -35.29 14.87
N VAL A 142 6.72 -35.71 14.95
CA VAL A 142 7.87 -34.84 14.67
C VAL A 142 7.95 -34.52 13.18
N TYR A 143 7.66 -35.43 12.26
CA TYR A 143 7.62 -35.14 10.81
C TYR A 143 6.61 -34.05 10.44
N TYR A 144 5.44 -34.04 11.07
CA TYR A 144 4.47 -32.95 10.89
C TYR A 144 4.97 -31.60 11.43
N LEU A 145 5.73 -31.60 12.52
CA LEU A 145 6.31 -30.36 13.07
C LEU A 145 7.52 -29.87 12.29
N ILE A 146 8.33 -30.78 11.72
CA ILE A 146 9.37 -30.42 10.75
C ILE A 146 8.74 -29.64 9.59
N ALA A 147 7.57 -30.07 9.09
CA ALA A 147 6.84 -29.35 8.05
C ALA A 147 6.50 -27.90 8.44
N ASN A 148 6.11 -27.67 9.70
CA ASN A 148 5.81 -26.31 10.21
C ASN A 148 7.07 -25.44 10.34
N GLU A 149 8.23 -26.02 10.60
CA GLU A 149 9.49 -25.27 10.58
C GLU A 149 9.98 -25.01 9.17
N ILE A 150 9.83 -25.99 8.27
CA ILE A 150 10.08 -25.86 6.84
C ILE A 150 9.17 -24.76 6.25
N ASP A 151 7.89 -24.71 6.62
CA ASP A 151 6.95 -23.64 6.22
C ASP A 151 7.55 -22.26 6.50
N LYS A 152 8.16 -22.06 7.68
CA LYS A 152 8.77 -20.78 8.09
C LYS A 152 10.15 -20.54 7.49
N ASN A 153 10.92 -21.60 7.26
CA ASN A 153 12.28 -21.53 6.73
C ASN A 153 12.58 -22.76 5.85
N PRO A 154 12.47 -22.65 4.51
CA PRO A 154 12.73 -23.77 3.60
C PRO A 154 14.20 -24.24 3.63
N PHE A 155 15.14 -23.41 4.09
CA PHE A 155 16.56 -23.78 4.19
C PHE A 155 16.82 -24.96 5.13
N ILE A 156 15.87 -25.25 6.03
CA ILE A 156 15.93 -26.46 6.87
C ILE A 156 16.08 -27.72 6.02
N LEU A 157 15.46 -27.80 4.84
CA LEU A 157 15.61 -28.95 3.93
C LEU A 157 17.07 -29.17 3.50
N PHE A 158 17.80 -28.08 3.25
CA PHE A 158 19.22 -28.12 2.89
C PHE A 158 20.10 -28.42 4.10
N HIS A 159 19.78 -27.83 5.25
CA HIS A 159 20.51 -28.09 6.51
C HIS A 159 20.45 -29.57 6.89
N LEU A 160 19.27 -30.19 6.78
CA LEU A 160 19.07 -31.62 7.03
C LEU A 160 19.88 -32.51 6.07
N ARG A 161 20.20 -32.02 4.88
CA ARG A 161 21.08 -32.68 3.88
C ARG A 161 22.55 -32.25 4.02
N GLY A 162 22.91 -31.56 5.10
CA GLY A 162 24.29 -31.16 5.41
C GLY A 162 24.80 -29.93 4.66
N VAL A 163 23.90 -29.08 4.16
CA VAL A 163 24.25 -27.86 3.41
C VAL A 163 23.87 -26.62 4.21
N GLU A 164 24.85 -25.78 4.53
CA GLU A 164 24.64 -24.51 5.24
C GLU A 164 24.01 -23.44 4.34
N THR A 165 23.22 -22.54 4.93
CA THR A 165 22.56 -21.45 4.19
C THR A 165 23.57 -20.54 3.49
N ASN A 166 24.68 -20.18 4.16
CA ASN A 166 25.68 -19.28 3.61
C ASN A 166 26.31 -19.82 2.32
N THR A 167 26.50 -21.14 2.24
CA THR A 167 27.04 -21.82 1.06
C THR A 167 26.11 -21.70 -0.15
N LEU A 168 24.79 -21.70 0.08
CA LEU A 168 23.78 -21.49 -0.95
C LEU A 168 23.67 -20.02 -1.35
N MET A 169 23.74 -19.11 -0.38
CA MET A 169 23.70 -17.67 -0.64
C MET A 169 24.92 -17.21 -1.45
N GLN A 170 26.12 -17.68 -1.10
CA GLN A 170 27.34 -17.43 -1.88
C GLN A 170 27.20 -17.94 -3.32
N ALA A 171 26.67 -19.15 -3.51
CA ALA A 171 26.41 -19.70 -4.85
C ALA A 171 25.35 -18.90 -5.63
N ALA A 172 24.41 -18.28 -4.93
CA ALA A 172 23.44 -17.35 -5.51
C ALA A 172 24.07 -16.05 -6.05
N GLY A 173 25.37 -15.83 -5.83
CA GLY A 173 26.05 -14.58 -6.19
C GLY A 173 25.56 -13.39 -5.36
N PHE A 174 24.85 -13.69 -4.27
CA PHE A 174 24.33 -12.76 -3.30
C PHE A 174 25.08 -13.06 -2.01
N ALA A 175 26.14 -12.30 -1.73
CA ALA A 175 26.46 -12.10 -0.34
C ALA A 175 25.16 -11.59 0.28
N GLU A 176 24.56 -12.32 1.22
CA GLU A 176 23.68 -11.68 2.17
C GLU A 176 24.43 -10.40 2.56
N PRO A 177 23.80 -9.23 2.53
CA PRO A 177 24.33 -8.18 3.34
C PRO A 177 24.16 -8.67 4.77
N ALA A 178 25.10 -9.49 5.25
CA ALA A 178 25.23 -10.07 6.58
C ALA A 178 25.54 -8.97 7.62
N ALA A 179 25.11 -7.76 7.30
CA ALA A 179 25.29 -6.53 8.01
C ALA A 179 24.21 -5.50 7.64
N ALA A 180 23.60 -5.44 6.45
CA ALA A 180 22.70 -4.30 6.15
C ALA A 180 21.34 -4.36 6.89
N THR A 181 20.81 -5.55 7.23
CA THR A 181 19.58 -5.62 8.03
C THR A 181 19.82 -5.52 9.55
N THR A 182 21.05 -5.71 10.02
CA THR A 182 21.41 -5.60 11.45
C THR A 182 22.20 -4.34 11.80
N THR A 183 23.00 -3.76 10.88
CA THR A 183 23.87 -2.60 11.17
C THR A 183 23.36 -1.27 10.64
N GLU A 184 22.59 -1.19 9.54
CA GLU A 184 22.07 0.12 9.06
C GLU A 184 20.96 0.71 9.95
N ASN A 185 20.39 -0.10 10.86
CA ASN A 185 19.30 0.31 11.74
C ASN A 185 19.61 0.11 13.23
N GLN A 186 20.84 -0.24 13.63
CA GLN A 186 21.24 -0.19 15.04
C GLN A 186 21.70 1.22 15.38
N GLU A 187 21.01 1.84 16.34
CA GLU A 187 21.36 3.14 16.87
C GLU A 187 22.79 3.11 17.41
N THR A 188 23.66 3.97 16.87
CA THR A 188 25.08 3.98 17.26
C THR A 188 25.30 4.88 18.46
N PHE A 189 25.43 4.27 19.63
CA PHE A 189 25.72 4.98 20.86
C PHE A 189 27.19 5.39 20.92
N THR A 190 27.45 6.70 20.99
CA THR A 190 28.81 7.25 21.04
C THR A 190 29.22 7.47 22.51
N PRO A 191 30.36 6.93 22.98
CA PRO A 191 30.86 7.21 24.33
C PRO A 191 31.03 8.71 24.57
N TYR A 192 30.58 9.24 25.73
CA TYR A 192 30.58 10.69 25.97
C TYR A 192 31.97 11.35 25.83
N ARG A 193 33.06 10.58 26.05
CA ARG A 193 34.45 11.04 25.92
C ARG A 193 34.86 11.39 24.49
N GLN A 194 34.15 10.85 23.49
CA GLN A 194 34.46 11.02 22.07
C GLN A 194 33.66 12.18 21.43
N ILE A 195 32.72 12.79 22.17
CA ILE A 195 31.83 13.81 21.65
C ILE A 195 32.42 15.21 21.86
N LYS A 196 32.58 15.95 20.77
CA LYS A 196 32.86 17.39 20.78
C LYS A 196 31.54 18.14 20.59
N VAL A 197 31.20 19.03 21.52
CA VAL A 197 29.95 19.80 21.44
C VAL A 197 30.24 21.15 20.78
N PRO A 198 29.63 21.48 19.64
CA PRO A 198 29.75 22.82 19.07
C PRO A 198 29.08 23.85 19.98
N THR A 199 29.74 24.98 20.23
CA THR A 199 29.17 26.15 20.92
C THR A 199 28.12 26.80 20.02
N ARG A 200 26.82 26.57 20.28
CA ARG A 200 25.73 27.19 19.50
C ARG A 200 25.45 28.62 19.98
N ASP A 201 25.53 29.59 19.06
CA ASP A 201 25.05 30.96 19.27
C ASP A 201 23.52 31.03 19.18
N ASN A 202 22.86 31.17 20.33
CA ASN A 202 21.42 30.99 20.53
C ASN A 202 20.48 32.07 19.92
N LYS A 203 20.96 33.11 19.22
CA LYS A 203 20.12 34.27 18.82
C LYS A 203 19.85 34.47 17.32
N LYS A 204 20.56 33.78 16.40
CA LYS A 204 20.38 33.99 14.95
C LYS A 204 19.51 32.93 14.23
N ASN A 205 19.16 31.82 14.88
CA ASN A 205 18.57 30.64 14.20
C ASN A 205 17.05 30.49 14.31
N THR A 206 16.36 31.17 15.25
CA THR A 206 14.94 30.91 15.55
C THR A 206 13.97 31.19 14.38
N LYS A 207 14.25 32.19 13.53
CA LYS A 207 13.40 32.47 12.35
C LYS A 207 13.55 31.43 11.23
N VAL A 208 14.74 30.86 11.07
CA VAL A 208 15.03 29.83 10.05
C VAL A 208 14.36 28.52 10.46
N GLU A 209 14.37 28.20 11.76
CA GLU A 209 13.73 27.02 12.34
C GLU A 209 12.20 26.98 12.11
N GLU A 210 11.50 28.12 12.23
CA GLU A 210 10.04 28.19 12.01
C GLU A 210 9.65 28.01 10.54
N THR A 211 10.41 28.61 9.62
CA THR A 211 10.17 28.47 8.17
C THR A 211 10.41 27.04 7.68
N ASP A 212 11.49 26.39 8.11
CA ASP A 212 11.79 25.01 7.70
C ASP A 212 10.80 24.02 8.30
N PHE A 213 10.39 24.21 9.56
CA PHE A 213 9.38 23.39 10.21
C PHE A 213 8.01 23.46 9.51
N SER A 214 7.53 24.66 9.17
CA SER A 214 6.26 24.82 8.47
C SER A 214 6.28 24.18 7.07
N SER A 215 7.40 24.31 6.35
CA SER A 215 7.65 23.67 5.07
C SER A 215 7.58 22.13 5.16
N ILE A 216 8.21 21.54 6.19
CA ILE A 216 8.15 20.09 6.45
C ILE A 216 6.71 19.64 6.68
N LEU A 217 5.95 20.34 7.52
CA LEU A 217 4.55 19.99 7.81
C LEU A 217 3.63 20.13 6.59
N SER A 218 3.82 21.18 5.78
CA SER A 218 3.07 21.33 4.54
C SER A 218 3.39 20.21 3.54
N SER A 219 4.66 19.80 3.46
CA SER A 219 5.10 18.72 2.57
C SER A 219 4.52 17.38 3.03
N LEU A 220 4.55 17.09 4.34
CA LEU A 220 3.94 15.89 4.91
C LEU A 220 2.44 15.84 4.63
N SER A 221 1.74 16.96 4.74
CA SER A 221 0.29 17.02 4.50
C SER A 221 -0.11 16.81 3.03
N GLN A 222 0.84 16.94 2.10
CA GLN A 222 0.62 16.71 0.67
C GLN A 222 0.88 15.25 0.25
N GLU A 223 1.57 14.46 1.07
CA GLU A 223 1.89 13.05 0.83
C GLU A 223 0.66 12.15 1.05
N LYS A 224 -0.32 12.26 0.14
CA LYS A 224 -1.47 11.36 0.08
C LYS A 224 -1.00 9.97 -0.37
N ASP A 225 -1.62 8.92 0.17
CA ASP A 225 -1.35 7.50 -0.16
C ASP A 225 -0.05 6.88 0.38
N SER A 226 0.60 7.46 1.40
CA SER A 226 1.73 6.79 2.09
C SER A 226 1.33 5.40 2.64
N GLY A 227 0.05 5.19 2.97
CA GLY A 227 -0.50 3.90 3.39
C GLY A 227 -0.68 2.86 2.27
N ALA A 228 -0.55 3.24 0.98
CA ALA A 228 -0.69 2.31 -0.14
C ALA A 228 0.39 1.22 -0.13
N ILE A 229 1.56 1.49 0.48
CA ILE A 229 2.64 0.51 0.62
C ILE A 229 2.21 -0.75 1.39
N PHE A 230 1.27 -0.63 2.33
CA PHE A 230 0.72 -1.79 3.05
C PHE A 230 -0.09 -2.73 2.14
N ALA A 231 -0.53 -2.28 0.96
CA ALA A 231 -1.19 -3.15 -0.02
C ALA A 231 -0.27 -4.26 -0.53
N LEU A 232 1.06 -4.08 -0.44
CA LEU A 232 2.05 -5.08 -0.85
C LEU A 232 2.17 -6.27 0.12
N LEU A 233 1.66 -6.14 1.34
CA LEU A 233 1.74 -7.20 2.35
C LEU A 233 0.82 -8.38 2.00
N GLU A 234 1.28 -9.60 2.32
CA GLU A 234 0.47 -10.81 2.23
C GLU A 234 -0.66 -10.78 3.26
N GLU A 235 -1.86 -11.21 2.86
CA GLU A 235 -3.07 -11.19 3.70
C GLU A 235 -3.01 -12.20 4.85
N PHE A 236 -2.52 -13.42 4.57
CA PHE A 236 -2.51 -14.55 5.49
C PHE A 236 -1.08 -15.00 5.80
N PRO A 237 -0.31 -14.22 6.57
CA PRO A 237 1.07 -14.54 6.84
C PRO A 237 1.22 -15.78 7.74
N LEU A 238 2.33 -16.49 7.61
CA LEU A 238 2.58 -17.75 8.32
C LEU A 238 2.52 -17.63 9.86
N PHE A 239 2.86 -16.45 10.40
CA PHE A 239 2.80 -16.19 11.84
C PHE A 239 1.38 -15.94 12.37
N TYR A 240 0.41 -15.63 11.49
CA TYR A 240 -0.98 -15.35 11.86
C TYR A 240 -1.96 -16.10 10.94
N PRO A 241 -2.03 -17.43 11.07
CA PRO A 241 -2.80 -18.25 10.13
C PRO A 241 -4.30 -18.29 10.37
N GLU A 242 -4.75 -17.76 11.52
CA GLU A 242 -6.15 -17.82 11.94
C GLU A 242 -6.99 -16.69 11.30
N GLY A 243 -6.36 -15.75 10.60
CA GLY A 243 -7.06 -14.66 9.95
C GLY A 243 -6.16 -13.75 9.11
N ASN A 244 -6.73 -12.62 8.69
CA ASN A 244 -6.05 -11.65 7.83
C ASN A 244 -5.35 -10.57 8.67
N PHE A 245 -4.05 -10.76 8.96
CA PHE A 245 -3.31 -9.82 9.82
C PHE A 245 -3.07 -8.46 9.13
N LYS A 246 -2.95 -8.46 7.79
CA LYS A 246 -2.85 -7.23 6.99
C LYS A 246 -4.07 -6.32 7.23
N GLN A 247 -5.28 -6.88 7.26
CA GLN A 247 -6.49 -6.11 7.55
C GLN A 247 -6.52 -5.57 8.98
N ILE A 248 -6.04 -6.34 9.96
CA ILE A 248 -5.92 -5.88 11.36
C ILE A 248 -4.96 -4.69 11.44
N LEU A 249 -3.79 -4.80 10.80
CA LEU A 249 -2.81 -3.73 10.73
C LEU A 249 -3.39 -2.48 10.05
N PHE A 250 -4.03 -2.64 8.88
CA PHE A 250 -4.65 -1.53 8.15
C PHE A 250 -5.74 -0.82 8.96
N LYS A 251 -6.56 -1.59 9.69
CA LYS A 251 -7.58 -1.05 10.61
C LYS A 251 -6.94 -0.25 11.74
N ALA A 252 -5.83 -0.72 12.32
CA ALA A 252 -5.10 0.01 13.34
C ALA A 252 -4.59 1.37 12.83
N TYR A 253 -3.97 1.41 11.66
CA TYR A 253 -3.49 2.65 11.04
C TYR A 253 -4.63 3.63 10.74
N ARG A 254 -5.75 3.13 10.22
CA ARG A 254 -6.95 3.95 9.99
C ARG A 254 -7.51 4.52 11.29
N ASN A 255 -7.56 3.72 12.35
CA ASN A 255 -8.01 4.18 13.67
C ASN A 255 -7.08 5.26 14.22
N ILE A 256 -5.76 5.10 14.12
CA ILE A 256 -4.77 6.10 14.54
C ILE A 256 -4.99 7.42 13.80
N ALA A 257 -5.05 7.37 12.46
CA ALA A 257 -5.26 8.56 11.64
C ALA A 257 -6.57 9.29 11.97
N ASN A 258 -7.64 8.54 12.26
CA ASN A 258 -8.94 9.12 12.65
C ASN A 258 -8.89 9.75 14.04
N HIS A 259 -8.29 9.10 15.03
CA HIS A 259 -8.15 9.66 16.38
C HIS A 259 -7.30 10.93 16.39
N ILE A 260 -6.20 10.95 15.61
CA ILE A 260 -5.33 12.14 15.52
C ILE A 260 -6.10 13.35 14.98
N LYS A 261 -7.01 13.16 14.01
CA LYS A 261 -7.87 14.24 13.48
C LYS A 261 -8.86 14.80 14.52
N GLN A 262 -9.15 14.05 15.57
CA GLN A 262 -10.10 14.40 16.63
C GLN A 262 -9.41 14.74 17.95
N LEU A 263 -8.07 14.84 17.97
CA LEU A 263 -7.32 15.16 19.18
C LEU A 263 -7.72 16.55 19.70
N GLN A 264 -8.18 16.58 20.94
CA GLN A 264 -8.35 17.81 21.70
C GLN A 264 -7.01 18.18 22.35
N LEU A 265 -6.60 19.43 22.14
CA LEU A 265 -5.39 20.00 22.75
C LEU A 265 -5.72 20.57 24.13
N LEU A 266 -4.74 20.61 25.01
CA LEU A 266 -4.84 21.25 26.32
C LEU A 266 -5.01 22.76 26.16
N GLU A 267 -5.91 23.35 26.94
CA GLU A 267 -6.16 24.80 26.96
C GLU A 267 -5.10 25.55 27.80
N GLU A 268 -4.51 24.89 28.79
CA GLU A 268 -3.52 25.47 29.70
C GLU A 268 -2.13 24.85 29.50
N SER A 269 -1.11 25.71 29.42
CA SER A 269 0.30 25.32 29.36
C SER A 269 0.83 24.99 30.76
N PRO A 270 1.42 23.80 31.00
CA PRO A 270 1.86 23.44 32.33
C PRO A 270 3.11 24.23 32.76
N ALA A 271 3.26 24.40 34.07
CA ALA A 271 4.36 25.19 34.62
C ALA A 271 5.75 24.54 34.43
N TRP A 272 5.83 23.23 34.14
CA TRP A 272 7.11 22.55 33.94
C TRP A 272 7.75 22.76 32.57
N LEU A 273 7.08 23.37 31.59
CA LEU A 273 7.63 23.57 30.24
C LEU A 273 8.97 24.32 30.24
N LYS A 274 9.25 25.14 31.25
CA LYS A 274 10.51 25.89 31.41
C LYS A 274 11.67 25.06 31.99
N SER A 275 11.42 23.81 32.36
CA SER A 275 12.43 22.93 32.96
C SER A 275 13.21 22.20 31.89
N ASN A 276 14.53 22.04 32.07
CA ASN A 276 15.31 21.16 31.20
C ASN A 276 14.84 19.71 31.36
N ILE A 277 15.01 18.90 30.32
CA ILE A 277 14.61 17.50 30.31
C ILE A 277 15.71 16.66 29.63
N CYS A 278 15.99 15.48 30.16
CA CYS A 278 16.88 14.49 29.55
C CYS A 278 16.16 13.14 29.51
N LEU A 279 16.22 12.42 28.38
CA LEU A 279 15.77 11.03 28.30
C LEU A 279 16.88 10.10 28.81
N LEU A 280 16.55 9.34 29.84
CA LEU A 280 17.39 8.30 30.39
C LEU A 280 16.95 6.95 29.85
N ASP A 281 17.84 6.32 29.09
CA ASP A 281 17.74 4.92 28.72
C ASP A 281 18.53 4.08 29.74
N SER A 282 17.85 3.15 30.42
CA SER A 282 18.49 2.28 31.41
C SER A 282 19.28 1.12 30.78
N GLY A 283 19.38 1.04 29.45
CA GLY A 283 20.19 0.07 28.70
C GLY A 283 19.63 -1.36 28.75
N PRO A 284 20.27 -2.36 28.13
CA PRO A 284 19.59 -3.52 27.52
C PRO A 284 19.19 -4.65 28.49
N LYS A 285 18.48 -4.39 29.60
CA LYS A 285 17.95 -5.47 30.47
C LYS A 285 16.43 -5.39 30.71
N ALA A 286 15.64 -5.18 29.66
CA ALA A 286 14.30 -5.73 29.43
C ALA A 286 13.59 -5.00 28.27
N TYR A 287 13.93 -5.41 27.04
CA TYR A 287 13.05 -5.75 25.92
C TYR A 287 11.84 -4.88 25.51
N HIS A 288 11.61 -3.68 26.01
CA HIS A 288 10.55 -2.80 25.51
C HIS A 288 10.94 -1.32 25.57
N PRO A 289 10.76 -0.54 24.47
CA PRO A 289 11.36 0.78 24.32
C PRO A 289 10.77 1.83 25.26
N LEU A 290 9.57 1.60 25.82
CA LEU A 290 8.93 2.51 26.79
C LEU A 290 9.02 2.05 28.25
N SER A 291 9.37 0.79 28.54
CA SER A 291 9.38 0.28 29.93
C SER A 291 10.68 0.60 30.65
N GLU A 292 11.77 0.67 29.90
CA GLU A 292 13.12 0.95 30.43
C GLU A 292 13.57 2.40 30.23
N THR A 293 12.81 3.17 29.44
CA THR A 293 13.10 4.58 29.17
C THR A 293 12.29 5.49 30.08
N SER A 294 12.93 6.52 30.60
CA SER A 294 12.31 7.49 31.50
C SER A 294 12.88 8.87 31.24
N PHE A 295 12.03 9.89 31.21
CA PHE A 295 12.49 11.27 31.17
C PHE A 295 12.80 11.75 32.58
N PHE A 296 13.96 12.38 32.72
CA PHE A 296 14.37 13.07 33.92
C PHE A 296 14.20 14.58 33.72
N ILE A 297 13.27 15.15 34.48
CA ILE A 297 13.00 16.58 34.48
C ILE A 297 13.80 17.20 35.63
N PHE A 298 14.65 18.17 35.31
CA PHE A 298 15.44 18.86 36.33
C PHE A 298 14.50 19.69 37.21
N LEU A 299 14.65 19.63 38.53
CA LEU A 299 13.75 20.34 39.46
C LEU A 299 13.83 21.87 39.25
N PRO A 300 12.73 22.55 38.87
CA PRO A 300 12.60 23.99 39.10
C PRO A 300 12.43 24.27 40.61
N LYS A 301 12.63 25.53 41.03
CA LYS A 301 12.51 25.95 42.45
C LYS A 301 11.13 25.66 43.09
N LYS A 302 10.08 25.42 42.29
CA LYS A 302 8.75 24.93 42.69
C LYS A 302 8.34 23.78 41.77
N ILE A 303 8.00 22.62 42.33
CA ILE A 303 7.45 21.48 41.58
C ILE A 303 6.02 21.81 41.17
N PRO A 304 5.65 21.72 39.89
CA PRO A 304 4.27 21.89 39.46
C PRO A 304 3.37 20.78 40.03
N GLU A 305 2.18 21.14 40.53
CA GLU A 305 1.25 20.21 41.19
C GLU A 305 0.75 19.09 40.25
N ASP A 306 0.85 19.30 38.93
CA ASP A 306 0.47 18.40 37.85
C ASP A 306 1.52 17.31 37.53
N LEU A 307 2.68 17.31 38.20
CA LEU A 307 3.77 16.36 37.98
C LEU A 307 3.94 15.38 39.15
N GLU A 308 3.34 14.20 39.03
CA GLU A 308 3.56 13.09 39.96
C GLU A 308 4.73 12.20 39.52
N GLY A 309 5.79 12.14 40.32
CA GLY A 309 6.90 11.22 40.09
C GLY A 309 7.94 11.20 41.21
N PRO A 310 8.72 10.11 41.35
CA PRO A 310 9.73 10.01 42.40
C PRO A 310 10.86 11.02 42.18
N SER A 311 11.10 11.88 43.18
CA SER A 311 12.29 12.74 43.20
C SER A 311 13.54 11.90 43.35
N LYS A 312 14.49 12.01 42.42
CA LYS A 312 15.74 11.26 42.42
C LYS A 312 16.92 12.18 42.13
N THR A 313 18.09 11.81 42.67
CA THR A 313 19.37 12.40 42.25
C THR A 313 20.05 11.43 41.29
N ILE A 314 20.24 11.86 40.04
CA ILE A 314 20.80 11.02 38.98
C ILE A 314 22.00 11.74 38.36
N THR A 315 22.99 10.96 37.92
CA THR A 315 24.12 11.46 37.13
C THR A 315 23.69 11.63 35.68
N VAL A 316 23.76 12.86 35.16
CA VAL A 316 23.31 13.24 33.82
C VAL A 316 24.42 13.97 33.06
N PRO A 317 24.44 13.88 31.72
CA PRO A 317 25.39 14.60 30.89
C PRO A 317 25.08 16.11 30.85
N GLU A 318 26.10 16.95 30.97
CA GLU A 318 26.03 18.40 30.84
C GLU A 318 27.16 18.87 29.90
N ALA A 319 26.84 19.76 28.96
CA ALA A 319 27.83 20.35 28.09
C ALA A 319 28.53 21.53 28.80
N LEU A 320 29.84 21.44 29.02
CA LEU A 320 30.68 22.47 29.63
C LEU A 320 31.95 22.61 28.81
N ASP A 321 32.27 23.85 28.38
CA ASP A 321 33.48 24.19 27.64
C ASP A 321 33.76 23.27 26.42
N GLY A 322 32.70 22.95 25.66
CA GLY A 322 32.78 22.11 24.45
C GLY A 322 32.97 20.61 24.70
N LYS A 323 32.95 20.16 25.97
CA LYS A 323 33.03 18.74 26.38
C LYS A 323 31.80 18.33 27.16
N ILE A 324 31.53 17.02 27.19
CA ILE A 324 30.45 16.44 27.99
C ILE A 324 30.99 15.96 29.33
N VAL A 325 30.45 16.50 30.42
CA VAL A 325 30.78 16.11 31.80
C VAL A 325 29.54 15.55 32.48
N LEU A 326 29.72 14.49 33.26
CA LEU A 326 28.64 13.88 34.05
C LEU A 326 28.51 14.59 35.41
N LYS A 327 27.35 15.20 35.69
CA LYS A 327 27.05 15.86 36.97
C LYS A 327 25.86 15.20 37.67
N LYS A 328 25.89 15.15 39.00
CA LYS A 328 24.73 14.72 39.81
C LYS A 328 23.71 15.85 39.89
N LYS A 329 22.48 15.59 39.48
CA LYS A 329 21.38 16.56 39.49
C LYS A 329 20.16 15.95 40.15
N LYS A 330 19.41 16.78 40.88
CA LYS A 330 18.13 16.41 41.51
C LYS A 330 16.98 16.76 40.56
N GLY A 331 16.05 15.84 40.39
CA GLY A 331 15.00 15.92 39.38
C GLY A 331 13.83 15.00 39.71
N ILE A 332 12.83 15.01 38.84
CA ILE A 332 11.70 14.08 38.85
C ILE A 332 11.91 13.09 37.70
N LEU A 333 11.78 11.79 37.99
CA LEU A 333 11.85 10.74 36.99
C LEU A 333 10.44 10.32 36.57
N LEU A 334 10.10 10.47 35.30
CA LEU A 334 8.79 10.11 34.75
C LEU A 334 8.93 9.00 33.70
N PRO A 335 7.99 8.04 33.64
CA PRO A 335 7.93 7.09 32.54
C PRO A 335 7.80 7.79 31.19
N ALA A 336 8.51 7.31 30.17
CA ALA A 336 8.48 7.90 28.83
C ALA A 336 7.05 7.97 28.25
N ALA A 337 6.25 6.93 28.46
CA ALA A 337 4.87 6.87 28.00
C ALA A 337 4.00 8.01 28.57
N THR A 338 4.16 8.33 29.86
CA THR A 338 3.39 9.38 30.54
C THR A 338 3.73 10.76 30.00
N LEU A 339 5.03 11.05 29.82
CA LEU A 339 5.44 12.36 29.32
C LEU A 339 5.05 12.55 27.85
N ILE A 340 5.24 11.53 27.01
CA ILE A 340 4.83 11.59 25.59
C ILE A 340 3.32 11.78 25.47
N ASP A 341 2.53 11.16 26.33
CA ASP A 341 1.08 11.36 26.36
C ASP A 341 0.67 12.80 26.63
N TYR A 342 1.49 13.51 27.40
CA TYR A 342 1.33 14.93 27.65
C TYR A 342 1.65 15.74 26.39
N PHE A 343 2.80 15.48 25.77
CA PHE A 343 3.20 16.16 24.52
C PHE A 343 2.23 15.94 23.36
N ILE A 344 1.59 14.76 23.27
CA ILE A 344 0.55 14.49 22.25
C ILE A 344 -0.66 15.43 22.39
N ARG A 345 -0.91 15.96 23.61
CA ARG A 345 -2.04 16.86 23.90
C ARG A 345 -1.62 18.33 23.99
N LEU A 346 -0.33 18.65 23.92
CA LEU A 346 0.14 20.03 23.96
C LEU A 346 -0.13 20.77 22.64
N PRO A 347 -0.24 22.12 22.67
CA PRO A 347 -0.26 22.94 21.47
C PRO A 347 0.93 22.61 20.55
N LEU A 348 0.67 22.56 19.24
CA LEU A 348 1.63 22.07 18.24
C LEU A 348 2.89 22.94 18.10
N GLN A 349 2.87 24.16 18.63
CA GLN A 349 3.98 25.12 18.58
C GLN A 349 4.08 25.87 19.92
N LEU A 350 5.18 25.64 20.65
CA LEU A 350 5.47 26.30 21.92
C LEU A 350 6.42 27.48 21.71
N SER A 351 6.15 28.62 22.35
CA SER A 351 6.99 29.81 22.23
C SER A 351 8.31 29.66 23.01
N SER A 352 9.35 30.41 22.60
CA SER A 352 10.65 30.41 23.29
C SER A 352 10.60 31.01 24.70
N GLU A 353 9.58 31.80 25.02
CA GLU A 353 9.39 32.43 26.32
C GLU A 353 8.70 31.48 27.33
N GLU A 354 8.00 30.47 26.84
CA GLU A 354 7.19 29.54 27.62
C GLU A 354 7.91 28.22 27.94
N SER A 355 9.00 27.89 27.23
CA SER A 355 9.56 26.53 27.28
C SER A 355 11.09 26.44 27.08
N SER A 356 11.69 25.38 27.63
CA SER A 356 13.12 25.06 27.42
C SER A 356 13.38 24.60 25.98
N LEU A 357 14.66 24.59 25.56
CA LEU A 357 15.07 24.08 24.25
C LEU A 357 14.66 22.61 24.05
N GLU A 358 14.88 21.77 25.06
CA GLU A 358 14.56 20.34 25.02
C GLU A 358 13.05 20.10 24.95
N VAL A 359 12.26 20.91 25.67
CA VAL A 359 10.79 20.83 25.63
C VAL A 359 10.26 21.22 24.25
N ARG A 360 10.74 22.33 23.66
CA ARG A 360 10.37 22.71 22.28
C ARG A 360 10.71 21.63 21.28
N LEU A 361 11.89 21.02 21.43
CA LEU A 361 12.32 19.96 20.54
C LEU A 361 11.41 18.73 20.62
N ILE A 362 11.07 18.28 21.83
CA ILE A 362 10.16 17.14 22.00
C ILE A 362 8.78 17.48 21.45
N SER A 363 8.31 18.72 21.63
CA SER A 363 7.07 19.22 21.03
C SER A 363 7.11 19.16 19.49
N ILE A 364 8.18 19.68 18.87
CA ILE A 364 8.40 19.62 17.41
C ILE A 364 8.43 18.17 16.92
N ALA A 365 9.19 17.30 17.59
CA ALA A 365 9.28 15.89 17.25
C ALA A 365 7.90 15.19 17.39
N THR A 366 7.11 15.58 18.38
CA THR A 366 5.75 15.06 18.58
C THR A 366 4.81 15.53 17.48
N THR A 367 4.89 16.80 17.07
CA THR A 367 4.12 17.33 15.95
C THR A 367 4.47 16.62 14.63
N ILE A 368 5.76 16.39 14.37
CA ILE A 368 6.21 15.60 13.20
C ILE A 368 5.69 14.16 13.28
N ALA A 369 5.79 13.51 14.44
CA ALA A 369 5.29 12.14 14.63
C ALA A 369 3.77 12.04 14.44
N LEU A 370 3.00 13.03 14.93
CA LEU A 370 1.55 13.10 14.70
C LEU A 370 1.22 13.31 13.21
N ALA A 371 1.97 14.15 12.51
CA ALA A 371 1.82 14.35 11.07
C ALA A 371 2.12 13.07 10.28
N LEU A 372 3.25 12.40 10.58
CA LEU A 372 3.59 11.10 10.00
C LEU A 372 2.51 10.05 10.29
N ALA A 373 2.01 10.01 11.52
CA ALA A 373 0.99 9.05 11.92
C ALA A 373 -0.37 9.31 11.24
N ARG A 374 -0.74 10.59 11.04
CA ARG A 374 -1.95 10.98 10.32
C ARG A 374 -1.95 10.48 8.88
N GLU A 375 -0.79 10.54 8.20
CA GLU A 375 -0.63 10.07 6.82
C GLU A 375 -0.24 8.59 6.72
N SER A 376 -0.13 7.85 7.83
CA SER A 376 0.33 6.45 7.85
C SER A 376 1.77 6.26 7.34
N ALA A 377 2.62 7.29 7.47
CA ALA A 377 4.01 7.34 7.01
C ALA A 377 5.01 6.75 8.02
N PHE A 378 4.72 5.58 8.58
CA PHE A 378 5.56 4.88 9.55
C PHE A 378 5.32 3.37 9.50
N VAL A 379 6.30 2.54 9.88
CA VAL A 379 6.22 1.08 9.76
C VAL A 379 6.65 0.36 11.05
N PRO A 380 6.10 -0.83 11.34
CA PRO A 380 6.57 -1.65 12.45
C PRO A 380 7.97 -2.21 12.17
N GLN A 381 8.76 -2.35 13.21
CA GLN A 381 10.08 -2.95 13.22
C GLN A 381 10.20 -3.91 14.41
N ILE A 382 10.65 -5.13 14.13
CA ILE A 382 10.86 -6.16 15.16
C ILE A 382 12.24 -6.02 15.78
N ARG A 383 12.30 -6.16 17.10
CA ARG A 383 13.54 -6.31 17.86
C ARG A 383 13.43 -7.56 18.71
N ASN A 384 14.32 -8.52 18.48
CA ASN A 384 14.31 -9.81 19.14
C ASN A 384 15.61 -10.07 19.91
N ASP A 385 15.54 -10.98 20.87
CA ASP A 385 16.69 -11.47 21.63
C ASP A 385 17.19 -12.83 21.09
N GLU A 386 18.28 -13.33 21.67
CA GLU A 386 18.86 -14.64 21.31
C GLU A 386 17.91 -15.82 21.55
N LYS A 387 16.94 -15.66 22.47
CA LYS A 387 15.95 -16.68 22.81
C LYS A 387 14.74 -16.66 21.84
N GLY A 388 14.70 -15.69 20.92
CA GLY A 388 13.63 -15.51 19.93
C GLY A 388 12.44 -14.71 20.46
N ASN A 389 12.48 -14.25 21.70
CA ASN A 389 11.48 -13.35 22.23
C ASN A 389 11.62 -11.99 21.56
N PHE A 390 10.53 -11.25 21.40
CA PHE A 390 10.58 -9.99 20.66
C PHE A 390 9.55 -8.95 21.08
N PHE A 391 9.79 -7.72 20.66
CA PHE A 391 8.84 -6.61 20.72
C PHE A 391 8.75 -5.90 19.37
N VAL A 392 7.69 -5.12 19.20
CA VAL A 392 7.47 -4.27 18.02
C VAL A 392 7.69 -2.83 18.45
N ARG A 393 8.50 -2.09 17.68
CA ARG A 393 8.56 -0.62 17.72
C ARG A 393 8.17 -0.06 16.37
N TYR A 394 7.83 1.22 16.30
CA TYR A 394 7.40 1.86 15.05
C TYR A 394 8.38 2.95 14.64
N ILE A 395 8.86 2.89 13.41
CA ILE A 395 9.85 3.83 12.88
C ILE A 395 9.25 4.67 11.74
N PRO A 396 9.70 5.92 11.53
CA PRO A 396 9.30 6.71 10.37
C PRO A 396 9.59 5.97 9.06
N LEU A 397 8.73 6.16 8.06
CA LEU A 397 8.95 5.59 6.73
C LEU A 397 10.10 6.36 6.04
N ASN A 398 11.30 5.77 6.05
CA ASN A 398 12.54 6.37 5.48
C ASN A 398 12.46 6.66 3.97
N GLN A 399 11.43 6.16 3.29
CA GLN A 399 11.32 6.23 1.84
C GLN A 399 10.85 7.60 1.34
N LEU A 400 10.16 8.36 2.19
CA LEU A 400 9.66 9.68 1.84
C LEU A 400 10.78 10.71 1.98
N LYS A 401 11.00 11.51 0.93
CA LYS A 401 11.95 12.64 0.97
C LYS A 401 11.66 13.58 2.13
N VAL A 402 10.38 13.74 2.47
CA VAL A 402 9.94 14.60 3.58
C VAL A 402 10.36 14.02 4.93
N THR A 403 10.34 12.70 5.12
CA THR A 403 10.84 12.05 6.34
C THR A 403 12.34 12.29 6.54
N GLU A 404 13.15 12.23 5.47
CA GLU A 404 14.57 12.55 5.56
C GLU A 404 14.81 14.01 5.96
N LYS A 405 14.11 14.95 5.32
CA LYS A 405 14.18 16.36 5.70
C LYS A 405 13.80 16.57 7.17
N ALA A 406 12.78 15.87 7.66
CA ALA A 406 12.37 15.92 9.05
C ALA A 406 13.43 15.35 9.99
N LEU A 407 14.09 14.24 9.62
CA LEU A 407 15.19 13.67 10.38
C LEU A 407 16.42 14.59 10.40
N ASP A 408 16.75 15.21 9.28
CA ASP A 408 17.83 16.20 9.17
C ASP A 408 17.58 17.40 10.07
N PHE A 409 16.40 18.00 9.92
CA PHE A 409 15.95 19.12 10.75
C PHE A 409 16.01 18.80 12.24
N LEU A 410 15.48 17.64 12.66
CA LEU A 410 15.55 17.22 14.06
C LEU A 410 16.99 16.95 14.50
N SER A 411 17.82 16.34 13.65
CA SER A 411 19.23 16.06 13.98
C SER A 411 20.04 17.32 14.23
N ASP A 412 19.74 18.39 13.49
CA ASP A 412 20.32 19.71 13.67
C ASP A 412 19.77 20.42 14.91
N LEU A 413 18.65 19.99 15.49
CA LEU A 413 18.11 20.59 16.72
C LEU A 413 18.52 19.83 17.98
N ILE A 414 18.69 18.51 17.92
CA ILE A 414 18.91 17.67 19.11
C ILE A 414 20.21 18.02 19.84
N PRO A 415 20.14 18.43 21.12
CA PRO A 415 21.34 18.59 21.92
C PRO A 415 21.95 17.22 22.23
N ALA A 416 23.28 17.13 22.20
CA ALA A 416 24.01 15.88 22.45
C ALA A 416 23.73 15.25 23.83
N THR A 417 23.14 16.01 24.76
CA THR A 417 22.80 15.58 26.13
C THR A 417 21.39 15.03 26.28
N LEU A 418 20.55 15.06 25.23
CA LEU A 418 19.14 14.69 25.33
C LEU A 418 18.93 13.19 25.56
N LEU A 419 19.60 12.33 24.80
CA LEU A 419 19.39 10.87 24.80
C LEU A 419 20.61 10.18 25.41
N TYR A 420 20.49 9.74 26.66
CA TYR A 420 21.59 9.17 27.44
C TYR A 420 21.35 7.74 27.86
N GLN A 421 22.30 6.86 27.55
CA GLN A 421 22.30 5.47 28.00
C GLN A 421 23.11 5.32 29.29
N LYS A 422 22.41 5.04 30.40
CA LYS A 422 22.97 5.03 31.74
C LYS A 422 24.01 3.93 31.98
N LYS A 423 23.79 2.72 31.44
CA LYS A 423 24.68 1.56 31.64
C LYS A 423 26.02 1.73 30.94
N GLU A 424 25.99 2.14 29.68
CA GLU A 424 27.18 2.23 28.82
C GLU A 424 27.87 3.60 28.89
N LYS A 425 27.23 4.58 29.56
CA LYS A 425 27.68 5.98 29.60
C LYS A 425 27.93 6.49 28.19
N SER A 426 26.94 6.34 27.33
CA SER A 426 27.01 6.70 25.93
C SER A 426 25.80 7.58 25.58
N LEU A 427 25.93 8.32 24.49
CA LEU A 427 24.93 9.27 24.02
C LEU A 427 24.55 8.94 22.59
N LEU A 428 23.28 9.15 22.27
CA LEU A 428 22.80 9.06 20.90
C LEU A 428 22.74 10.47 20.31
N ILE A 429 23.35 10.66 19.13
CA ILE A 429 23.50 11.97 18.49
C ILE A 429 23.06 11.93 17.02
N GLY A 430 22.85 13.11 16.43
CA GLY A 430 22.57 13.27 14.99
C GLY A 430 21.27 12.59 14.54
N ARG A 431 21.30 11.99 13.34
CA ARG A 431 20.11 11.34 12.73
C ARG A 431 19.60 10.15 13.52
N ASP A 432 20.49 9.39 14.19
CA ASP A 432 20.07 8.24 15.01
C ASP A 432 19.28 8.70 16.23
N ALA A 433 19.69 9.82 16.84
CA ALA A 433 18.94 10.47 17.93
C ALA A 433 17.54 10.89 17.49
N ALA A 434 17.44 11.58 16.34
CA ALA A 434 16.17 12.00 15.77
C ALA A 434 15.25 10.80 15.47
N ARG A 435 15.79 9.75 14.87
CA ARG A 435 15.05 8.52 14.56
C ARG A 435 14.56 7.81 15.83
N SER A 436 15.40 7.71 16.85
CA SER A 436 15.05 7.06 18.12
C SER A 436 13.94 7.81 18.86
N LEU A 437 14.03 9.15 18.90
CA LEU A 437 13.00 10.00 19.49
C LEU A 437 11.65 9.88 18.75
N LEU A 438 11.66 9.97 17.42
CA LEU A 438 10.44 9.77 16.62
C LEU A 438 9.88 8.35 16.80
N SER A 439 10.74 7.34 16.86
CA SER A 439 10.35 5.95 17.06
C SER A 439 9.65 5.73 18.41
N LEU A 440 10.16 6.35 19.47
CA LEU A 440 9.56 6.32 20.80
C LEU A 440 8.15 6.93 20.80
N ILE A 441 7.99 8.09 20.16
CA ILE A 441 6.71 8.80 20.07
C ILE A 441 5.71 8.04 19.20
N LEU A 442 6.12 7.59 18.00
CA LEU A 442 5.28 6.80 17.10
C LEU A 442 4.82 5.49 17.75
N THR A 443 5.71 4.80 18.46
CA THR A 443 5.36 3.59 19.21
C THR A 443 4.30 3.89 20.27
N ARG A 444 4.41 5.02 20.99
CA ARG A 444 3.38 5.43 21.95
C ARG A 444 2.05 5.77 21.28
N ILE A 445 2.07 6.48 20.14
CA ILE A 445 0.88 6.81 19.34
C ILE A 445 0.13 5.54 18.95
N VAL A 446 0.85 4.51 18.45
CA VAL A 446 0.23 3.22 18.09
C VAL A 446 -0.41 2.58 19.31
N HIS A 447 0.35 2.44 20.41
CA HIS A 447 -0.15 1.79 21.62
C HIS A 447 -1.38 2.48 22.23
N ARG A 448 -1.53 3.77 21.96
CA ARG A 448 -2.66 4.57 22.46
C ARG A 448 -3.87 4.55 21.54
N PHE A 449 -3.66 4.62 20.22
CA PHE A 449 -4.74 4.91 19.27
C PHE A 449 -5.06 3.78 18.27
N ALA A 450 -4.33 2.65 18.29
CA ALA A 450 -4.59 1.53 17.39
C ALA A 450 -6.02 0.96 17.50
N GLY A 451 -6.59 0.89 18.71
CA GLY A 451 -7.99 0.50 18.93
C GLY A 451 -8.37 -0.89 18.40
N VAL A 452 -7.44 -1.85 18.41
CA VAL A 452 -7.62 -3.22 17.90
C VAL A 452 -8.30 -4.10 18.95
N LYS A 453 -9.55 -4.53 18.72
CA LYS A 453 -10.33 -5.26 19.74
C LYS A 453 -9.82 -6.69 19.98
N GLU A 454 -9.17 -7.26 18.99
CA GLU A 454 -8.64 -8.62 18.98
C GLU A 454 -7.52 -8.76 20.02
N ARG A 455 -7.75 -9.55 21.07
CA ARG A 455 -6.78 -9.82 22.14
C ARG A 455 -6.15 -11.19 21.94
N ASN A 456 -4.91 -11.18 21.47
CA ASN A 456 -4.03 -12.34 21.44
C ASN A 456 -2.59 -11.87 21.56
N LYS A 457 -1.69 -12.80 21.85
CA LYS A 457 -0.27 -12.54 22.07
C LYS A 457 0.39 -11.67 20.98
N LEU A 458 0.04 -11.86 19.70
CA LEU A 458 0.60 -11.06 18.60
C LEU A 458 0.00 -9.66 18.54
N CYS A 459 -1.33 -9.53 18.64
CA CYS A 459 -2.00 -8.23 18.67
C CYS A 459 -1.58 -7.41 19.89
N ASP A 460 -1.39 -8.06 21.04
CA ASP A 460 -0.88 -7.41 22.25
C ASP A 460 0.55 -6.91 22.08
N THR A 461 1.40 -7.66 21.35
CA THR A 461 2.76 -7.22 21.03
C THR A 461 2.83 -6.09 20.02
N PHE A 462 1.98 -6.10 18.99
CA PHE A 462 1.96 -5.04 17.98
C PHE A 462 1.32 -3.74 18.48
N PHE A 463 0.19 -3.84 19.19
CA PHE A 463 -0.68 -2.69 19.41
C PHE A 463 -0.80 -2.28 20.88
N TYR A 464 -0.26 -3.04 21.82
CA TYR A 464 -0.44 -2.79 23.25
C TYR A 464 0.86 -2.83 24.06
N GLY A 465 2.01 -2.86 23.39
CA GLY A 465 3.32 -2.84 24.05
C GLY A 465 3.61 -4.08 24.89
N ALA A 466 2.91 -5.19 24.66
CA ALA A 466 3.25 -6.45 25.31
C ALA A 466 4.53 -7.04 24.70
N TYR A 467 5.34 -7.68 25.53
CA TYR A 467 6.42 -8.49 25.03
C TYR A 467 5.88 -9.81 24.47
N TYR A 468 6.51 -10.35 23.42
CA TYR A 468 6.22 -11.69 22.93
C TYR A 468 7.19 -12.70 23.55
N PRO A 469 6.82 -13.42 24.63
CA PRO A 469 7.64 -14.48 25.18
C PRO A 469 7.50 -15.75 24.35
N VAL A 470 8.58 -16.31 23.82
CA VAL A 470 8.58 -17.63 23.18
C VAL A 470 8.25 -18.67 24.25
N GLN A 471 7.08 -19.31 24.13
CA GLN A 471 6.62 -20.35 25.06
C GLN A 471 6.92 -21.75 24.52
N ASN A 472 6.85 -21.91 23.20
CA ASN A 472 7.01 -23.18 22.53
C ASN A 472 8.02 -23.03 21.40
N PHE A 473 8.73 -24.10 21.06
CA PHE A 473 9.73 -24.05 19.99
C PHE A 473 9.16 -23.56 18.65
N THR A 474 7.90 -23.90 18.31
CA THR A 474 7.27 -23.43 17.08
C THR A 474 7.17 -21.91 16.99
N GLU A 475 7.36 -21.18 18.08
CA GLU A 475 7.34 -19.72 18.10
C GLU A 475 8.73 -19.09 17.94
N LYS A 476 9.82 -19.88 18.00
CA LYS A 476 11.20 -19.38 17.98
C LYS A 476 11.55 -18.60 16.71
N GLN A 477 10.94 -18.97 15.58
CA GLN A 477 11.14 -18.31 14.27
C GLN A 477 10.10 -17.21 13.99
N THR A 478 9.13 -16.97 14.87
CA THR A 478 8.04 -16.02 14.63
C THR A 478 8.56 -14.61 14.33
N ALA A 479 9.54 -14.12 15.10
CA ALA A 479 10.16 -12.82 14.88
C ALA A 479 10.73 -12.68 13.46
N ARG A 480 11.48 -13.69 12.99
CA ARG A 480 12.07 -13.72 11.65
C ARG A 480 11.01 -13.71 10.55
N VAL A 481 9.95 -14.51 10.71
CA VAL A 481 8.85 -14.57 9.74
C VAL A 481 8.14 -13.22 9.64
N ILE A 482 7.92 -12.54 10.77
CA ILE A 482 7.35 -11.19 10.78
C ILE A 482 8.28 -10.18 10.09
N THR A 483 9.58 -10.21 10.39
CA THR A 483 10.57 -9.34 9.74
C THR A 483 10.56 -9.53 8.22
N ASN A 484 10.56 -10.78 7.75
CA ASN A 484 10.49 -11.08 6.32
C ASN A 484 9.21 -10.56 5.67
N TRP A 485 8.07 -10.69 6.35
CA TRP A 485 6.79 -10.14 5.88
C TRP A 485 6.82 -8.61 5.79
N LEU A 486 7.47 -7.93 6.73
CA LEU A 486 7.59 -6.46 6.75
C LEU A 486 8.68 -5.92 5.81
N ASN A 487 9.67 -6.72 5.42
CA ASN A 487 10.78 -6.28 4.58
C ASN A 487 10.34 -5.68 3.23
N ILE A 488 9.20 -6.10 2.68
CA ILE A 488 8.65 -5.54 1.44
C ILE A 488 8.37 -4.04 1.56
N LEU A 489 8.07 -3.55 2.76
CA LEU A 489 7.83 -2.13 3.04
C LEU A 489 9.11 -1.30 2.97
N ASN A 490 10.30 -1.92 2.92
CA ASN A 490 11.59 -1.23 2.87
C ASN A 490 12.17 -1.11 1.44
N LEU A 491 11.57 -1.71 0.41
CA LEU A 491 12.15 -1.87 -0.93
C LEU A 491 12.08 -0.66 -1.89
N SER A 492 11.28 0.37 -1.61
CA SER A 492 10.89 1.34 -2.65
C SER A 492 11.95 2.39 -3.02
N ARG A 493 13.03 2.52 -2.25
CA ARG A 493 13.97 3.65 -2.39
C ARG A 493 15.42 3.29 -2.65
N ASN A 494 15.65 2.15 -3.29
CA ASN A 494 16.98 1.85 -3.83
C ASN A 494 17.37 2.92 -4.87
N GLU A 495 18.58 3.47 -4.71
CA GLU A 495 19.16 4.46 -5.64
C GLU A 495 19.24 3.89 -7.05
N ILE A 496 19.59 2.60 -7.13
CA ILE A 496 19.61 1.83 -8.35
C ILE A 496 18.35 0.96 -8.37
N SER A 497 17.57 1.06 -9.45
CA SER A 497 16.26 0.43 -9.55
C SER A 497 16.05 -0.14 -10.95
N PRO A 498 15.29 -1.24 -11.10
CA PRO A 498 14.84 -1.65 -12.42
C PRO A 498 13.85 -0.63 -12.99
N ALA A 499 13.88 -0.49 -14.30
CA ALA A 499 12.89 0.19 -15.12
C ALA A 499 12.31 -0.82 -16.13
N ILE A 500 10.99 -0.88 -16.22
CA ILE A 500 10.30 -1.83 -17.08
C ILE A 500 9.86 -1.12 -18.34
N ARG A 501 10.35 -1.58 -19.48
CA ARG A 501 10.00 -1.05 -20.78
C ARG A 501 9.12 -2.06 -21.51
N ILE A 502 8.00 -1.56 -22.02
CA ILE A 502 7.08 -2.34 -22.83
C ILE A 502 7.18 -1.83 -24.26
N GLU A 503 7.39 -2.72 -25.21
CA GLU A 503 7.45 -2.39 -26.62
C GLU A 503 6.26 -2.98 -27.39
N ILE A 504 5.86 -2.25 -28.43
CA ILE A 504 4.74 -2.62 -29.29
C ILE A 504 5.16 -3.77 -30.22
N PRO A 505 4.29 -4.77 -30.49
CA PRO A 505 4.56 -5.81 -31.47
C PRO A 505 4.95 -5.25 -32.85
N GLN A 506 6.13 -5.62 -33.34
CA GLN A 506 6.48 -5.52 -34.76
C GLN A 506 5.98 -6.79 -35.49
N GLY A 507 4.67 -6.86 -35.80
CA GLY A 507 4.11 -8.00 -36.55
C GLY A 507 2.58 -8.12 -36.51
N LYS A 508 2.02 -9.07 -37.29
CA LYS A 508 0.56 -9.34 -37.37
C LYS A 508 -0.05 -9.90 -36.08
N LYS A 509 0.75 -10.42 -35.15
CA LYS A 509 0.28 -10.97 -33.86
C LYS A 509 0.46 -9.92 -32.75
N PRO A 510 -0.57 -9.63 -31.93
CA PRO A 510 -0.52 -8.58 -30.91
C PRO A 510 0.22 -9.06 -29.65
N ARG A 511 1.52 -9.31 -29.73
CA ARG A 511 2.33 -9.71 -28.55
C ARG A 511 3.31 -8.61 -28.16
N PHE A 512 3.18 -8.09 -26.95
CA PHE A 512 4.04 -7.01 -26.44
C PHE A 512 5.38 -7.59 -26.00
N GLN A 513 6.47 -6.88 -26.25
CA GLN A 513 7.80 -7.29 -25.77
C GLN A 513 8.10 -6.60 -24.44
N LEU A 514 8.60 -7.39 -23.48
CA LEU A 514 9.03 -6.90 -22.18
C LEU A 514 10.54 -6.81 -22.13
N GLN A 515 11.04 -5.62 -21.81
CA GLN A 515 12.44 -5.37 -21.53
C GLN A 515 12.59 -4.80 -20.11
N VAL A 516 13.71 -5.13 -19.47
CA VAL A 516 14.07 -4.57 -18.17
C VAL A 516 15.41 -3.88 -18.32
N GLU A 517 15.44 -2.63 -17.89
CA GLU A 517 16.62 -1.79 -17.83
C GLU A 517 16.90 -1.44 -16.36
N VAL A 518 18.06 -0.88 -16.07
CA VAL A 518 18.50 -0.47 -14.74
C VAL A 518 18.83 1.01 -14.79
N GLU A 519 18.20 1.77 -13.89
CA GLU A 519 18.34 3.21 -13.79
C GLU A 519 19.00 3.61 -12.47
N ASN A 520 19.71 4.73 -12.47
CA ASN A 520 20.16 5.42 -11.26
C ASN A 520 19.26 6.63 -10.99
N LYS A 521 18.46 6.56 -9.92
CA LYS A 521 17.51 7.62 -9.55
C LYS A 521 18.17 8.89 -9.01
N LYS A 522 19.41 8.80 -8.50
CA LYS A 522 20.16 10.00 -8.04
C LYS A 522 20.65 10.84 -9.19
N ASP A 523 20.96 10.21 -10.32
CA ASP A 523 21.44 10.87 -11.53
C ASP A 523 20.50 10.60 -12.70
N PRO A 524 19.45 11.41 -12.89
CA PRO A 524 18.50 11.25 -13.99
C PRO A 524 19.10 11.39 -15.39
N LEU A 525 20.32 11.93 -15.51
CA LEU A 525 21.04 12.05 -16.79
C LEU A 525 21.84 10.79 -17.14
N SER A 526 22.01 9.88 -16.17
CA SER A 526 22.68 8.61 -16.42
C SER A 526 21.88 7.74 -17.41
N PRO A 527 22.56 7.02 -18.33
CA PRO A 527 21.88 6.18 -19.30
C PRO A 527 21.22 4.97 -18.62
N LEU A 528 20.08 4.55 -19.16
CA LEU A 528 19.44 3.28 -18.80
C LEU A 528 20.31 2.13 -19.29
N LEU A 529 20.70 1.23 -18.39
CA LEU A 529 21.51 0.06 -18.72
C LEU A 529 20.63 -1.17 -18.93
N PRO A 530 20.82 -1.98 -19.98
CA PRO A 530 20.11 -3.25 -20.11
C PRO A 530 20.33 -4.16 -18.90
N LEU A 531 19.34 -4.96 -18.51
CA LEU A 531 19.51 -5.89 -17.38
C LEU A 531 20.69 -6.87 -17.60
N ALA A 532 20.97 -7.27 -18.84
CA ALA A 532 22.12 -8.14 -19.14
C ALA A 532 23.46 -7.56 -18.68
N ASP A 533 23.61 -6.23 -18.71
CA ASP A 533 24.86 -5.56 -18.36
C ASP A 533 25.22 -5.74 -16.89
N ILE A 534 24.24 -5.89 -15.99
CA ILE A 534 24.55 -6.10 -14.57
C ILE A 534 25.17 -7.47 -14.33
N PHE A 535 24.91 -8.45 -15.18
CA PHE A 535 25.44 -9.81 -15.07
C PHE A 535 26.80 -9.99 -15.77
N THR A 536 27.40 -8.92 -16.31
CA THR A 536 28.74 -8.94 -16.95
C THR A 536 29.89 -8.99 -15.94
N THR A 537 31.15 -9.14 -16.38
CA THR A 537 32.34 -9.23 -15.51
C THR A 537 32.78 -7.90 -14.88
N LYS A 538 32.01 -6.81 -15.04
CA LYS A 538 32.32 -5.49 -14.47
C LYS A 538 32.36 -5.56 -12.93
N LYS A 539 33.35 -4.91 -12.30
CA LYS A 539 33.47 -4.83 -10.84
C LYS A 539 32.47 -3.86 -10.20
N THR A 540 32.14 -2.77 -10.89
CA THR A 540 31.26 -1.71 -10.39
C THR A 540 30.28 -1.23 -11.46
N ILE A 541 29.10 -0.78 -11.01
CA ILE A 541 28.05 -0.17 -11.83
C ILE A 541 27.48 1.02 -11.05
N PHE A 542 27.36 2.19 -11.68
CA PHE A 542 26.92 3.43 -11.03
C PHE A 542 27.66 3.73 -9.70
N SER A 543 28.98 3.50 -9.68
CA SER A 543 29.84 3.67 -8.49
C SER A 543 29.54 2.73 -7.31
N HIS A 544 28.71 1.70 -7.50
CA HIS A 544 28.41 0.67 -6.51
C HIS A 544 29.06 -0.67 -6.90
N PRO A 545 29.42 -1.52 -5.93
CA PRO A 545 29.83 -2.91 -6.20
C PRO A 545 28.76 -3.67 -6.98
N VAL A 546 29.14 -4.35 -8.06
CA VAL A 546 28.19 -5.04 -8.96
C VAL A 546 27.29 -6.05 -8.23
N GLU A 547 27.81 -6.71 -7.20
CA GLU A 547 27.10 -7.71 -6.40
C GLU A 547 25.91 -7.09 -5.66
N ILE A 548 26.10 -5.90 -5.07
CA ILE A 548 25.05 -5.15 -4.39
C ILE A 548 23.98 -4.72 -5.40
N VAL A 549 24.40 -4.25 -6.58
CA VAL A 549 23.48 -3.84 -7.65
C VAL A 549 22.65 -5.03 -8.14
N ARG A 550 23.30 -6.17 -8.42
CA ARG A 550 22.63 -7.43 -8.82
C ARG A 550 21.60 -7.86 -7.80
N PHE A 551 21.99 -7.91 -6.52
CA PHE A 551 21.10 -8.29 -5.44
C PHE A 551 19.87 -7.38 -5.39
N THR A 552 20.12 -6.08 -5.34
CA THR A 552 19.08 -5.06 -5.21
C THR A 552 18.07 -5.12 -6.37
N VAL A 553 18.57 -5.17 -7.60
CA VAL A 553 17.74 -5.20 -8.82
C VAL A 553 17.02 -6.55 -8.94
N ALA A 554 17.71 -7.68 -8.76
CA ALA A 554 17.10 -9.02 -8.83
C ALA A 554 16.03 -9.21 -7.75
N HIS A 555 16.23 -8.64 -6.56
CA HIS A 555 15.27 -8.67 -5.47
C HIS A 555 14.00 -7.88 -5.81
N GLN A 556 14.14 -6.67 -6.34
CA GLN A 556 13.00 -5.85 -6.77
C GLN A 556 12.23 -6.51 -7.91
N ILE A 557 12.92 -7.07 -8.91
CA ILE A 557 12.30 -7.80 -10.02
C ILE A 557 11.59 -9.05 -9.52
N SER A 558 12.20 -9.83 -8.63
CA SER A 558 11.60 -11.04 -8.05
C SER A 558 10.32 -10.70 -7.26
N THR A 559 10.37 -9.64 -6.44
CA THR A 559 9.20 -9.14 -5.71
C THR A 559 8.09 -8.71 -6.67
N ALA A 560 8.44 -7.93 -7.70
CA ALA A 560 7.52 -7.46 -8.72
C ALA A 560 6.92 -8.61 -9.57
N SER A 561 7.67 -9.70 -9.75
CA SER A 561 7.22 -10.87 -10.50
C SER A 561 6.03 -11.58 -9.87
N THR A 562 5.81 -11.40 -8.55
CA THR A 562 4.60 -11.86 -7.84
C THR A 562 3.33 -11.21 -8.41
N TYR A 563 3.43 -9.97 -8.88
CA TYR A 563 2.31 -9.21 -9.46
C TYR A 563 2.31 -9.22 -10.99
N PHE A 564 3.47 -9.45 -11.61
CA PHE A 564 3.63 -9.54 -13.06
C PHE A 564 4.59 -10.70 -13.43
N PRO A 565 4.07 -11.93 -13.55
CA PRO A 565 4.87 -13.15 -13.74
C PRO A 565 5.90 -13.15 -14.89
N PRO A 566 5.68 -12.46 -16.05
CA PRO A 566 6.66 -12.44 -17.13
C PRO A 566 8.05 -11.93 -16.73
N LEU A 567 8.14 -11.10 -15.68
CA LEU A 567 9.41 -10.60 -15.16
C LEU A 567 10.34 -11.70 -14.64
N LYS A 568 9.78 -12.79 -14.11
CA LYS A 568 10.58 -13.95 -13.66
C LYS A 568 11.38 -14.53 -14.82
N LYS A 569 10.75 -14.65 -16.00
CA LYS A 569 11.43 -15.14 -17.22
C LYS A 569 12.55 -14.23 -17.69
N VAL A 570 12.36 -12.90 -17.59
CA VAL A 570 13.42 -11.92 -17.90
C VAL A 570 14.62 -12.16 -16.99
N LEU A 571 14.39 -12.23 -15.67
CA LEU A 571 15.44 -12.39 -14.68
C LEU A 571 16.16 -13.74 -14.80
N SER A 572 15.44 -14.84 -15.02
CA SER A 572 16.03 -16.16 -15.26
C SER A 572 16.92 -16.21 -16.50
N SER A 573 16.59 -15.43 -17.52
CA SER A 573 17.42 -15.27 -18.72
C SER A 573 18.53 -14.21 -18.58
N LYS A 574 18.76 -13.68 -17.38
CA LYS A 574 19.70 -12.57 -17.12
C LYS A 574 19.40 -11.32 -17.97
N GLY A 575 18.18 -11.15 -18.45
CA GLY A 575 17.81 -10.06 -19.37
C GLY A 575 18.20 -10.27 -20.83
N GLU A 576 18.73 -11.43 -21.22
CA GLU A 576 19.09 -11.74 -22.61
C GLU A 576 17.86 -12.02 -23.49
N LYS A 577 16.77 -12.51 -22.90
CA LYS A 577 15.52 -12.81 -23.61
C LYS A 577 14.45 -11.80 -23.23
N SER A 578 13.74 -11.30 -24.25
CA SER A 578 12.55 -10.45 -24.08
C SER A 578 11.29 -11.30 -24.21
N PRO A 579 10.63 -11.69 -23.10
CA PRO A 579 9.43 -12.51 -23.16
C PRO A 579 8.28 -11.74 -23.80
N LEU A 580 7.44 -12.47 -24.51
CA LEU A 580 6.23 -11.96 -25.13
C LEU A 580 5.07 -11.97 -24.13
N ILE A 581 4.42 -10.83 -23.96
CA ILE A 581 3.24 -10.65 -23.11
C ILE A 581 1.98 -10.79 -23.98
N ASP A 582 1.01 -11.54 -23.47
CA ASP A 582 -0.31 -11.69 -24.10
C ASP A 582 -1.19 -10.44 -23.90
N PRO A 583 -2.06 -10.07 -24.86
CA PRO A 583 -3.00 -8.94 -24.72
C PRO A 583 -3.82 -8.91 -23.42
N LEU A 584 -4.24 -10.07 -22.90
CA LEU A 584 -5.02 -10.14 -21.67
C LEU A 584 -4.15 -9.89 -20.44
N GLU A 585 -2.94 -10.42 -20.44
CA GLU A 585 -1.96 -10.19 -19.38
C GLU A 585 -1.51 -8.72 -19.35
N MET A 586 -1.32 -8.11 -20.53
CA MET A 586 -1.05 -6.68 -20.67
C MET A 586 -2.21 -5.83 -20.14
N ALA A 587 -3.46 -6.19 -20.43
CA ALA A 587 -4.63 -5.48 -19.91
C ALA A 587 -4.65 -5.47 -18.37
N ARG A 588 -4.38 -6.61 -17.72
CA ARG A 588 -4.28 -6.71 -16.26
C ARG A 588 -3.14 -5.86 -15.69
N PHE A 589 -2.00 -5.84 -16.37
CA PHE A 589 -0.85 -5.03 -15.97
C PHE A 589 -1.15 -3.53 -16.01
N ILE A 590 -1.85 -3.05 -17.04
CA ILE A 590 -2.15 -1.61 -17.14
C ILE A 590 -3.12 -1.15 -16.05
N GLN A 591 -4.11 -1.97 -15.70
CA GLN A 591 -5.09 -1.64 -14.67
C GLN A 591 -4.47 -1.54 -13.27
N ASN A 592 -3.76 -2.59 -12.86
CA ASN A 592 -3.33 -2.76 -11.45
C ASN A 592 -1.81 -2.73 -11.29
N GLY A 593 -1.06 -3.13 -12.32
CA GLY A 593 0.39 -3.24 -12.28
C GLY A 593 1.07 -1.89 -12.12
N GLN A 594 0.70 -0.87 -12.90
CA GLN A 594 1.41 0.43 -12.85
C GLN A 594 1.46 1.05 -11.44
N HIS A 595 0.34 1.00 -10.70
CA HIS A 595 0.29 1.53 -9.34
C HIS A 595 1.18 0.75 -8.38
N ILE A 596 1.11 -0.58 -8.40
CA ILE A 596 1.94 -1.47 -7.56
C ILE A 596 3.42 -1.24 -7.84
N PHE A 597 3.80 -1.07 -9.10
CA PHE A 597 5.18 -0.88 -9.51
C PHE A 597 5.71 0.48 -9.09
N ASN A 598 4.88 1.53 -9.16
CA ASN A 598 5.22 2.84 -8.60
C ASN A 598 5.45 2.76 -7.08
N ILE A 599 4.64 2.02 -6.33
CA ILE A 599 4.84 1.80 -4.88
C ILE A 599 6.16 1.06 -4.62
N LEU A 600 6.51 0.07 -5.45
CA LEU A 600 7.82 -0.61 -5.39
C LEU A 600 9.00 0.28 -5.85
N GLY A 601 8.72 1.50 -6.30
CA GLY A 601 9.70 2.43 -6.85
C GLY A 601 10.22 2.01 -8.24
N ILE A 602 9.54 1.11 -8.94
CA ILE A 602 9.93 0.62 -10.26
C ILE A 602 9.26 1.47 -11.33
N ARG A 603 10.06 2.16 -12.14
CA ARG A 603 9.55 2.98 -13.24
C ARG A 603 9.00 2.08 -14.35
N VAL A 604 7.78 2.36 -14.80
CA VAL A 604 7.17 1.69 -15.96
C VAL A 604 7.15 2.63 -17.17
N ILE A 605 7.86 2.26 -18.22
CA ILE A 605 7.93 2.96 -19.50
C ILE A 605 6.98 2.27 -20.46
N VAL A 606 5.79 2.87 -20.60
CA VAL A 606 4.75 2.42 -21.54
C VAL A 606 4.75 3.32 -22.79
N PRO A 607 4.61 2.75 -24.00
CA PRO A 607 4.46 3.50 -25.26
C PRO A 607 3.32 4.52 -25.20
N LYS A 608 3.45 5.64 -25.90
CA LYS A 608 2.46 6.74 -25.86
C LYS A 608 1.07 6.27 -26.32
N GLU A 609 1.05 5.36 -27.28
CA GLU A 609 -0.14 4.75 -27.87
C GLU A 609 -0.92 3.91 -26.85
N LEU A 610 -0.24 3.34 -25.86
CA LEU A 610 -0.82 2.56 -24.77
C LEU A 610 -1.10 3.41 -23.51
N LYS A 611 -0.70 4.69 -23.49
CA LYS A 611 -1.10 5.64 -22.44
C LYS A 611 -2.50 6.20 -22.70
N ILE A 612 -2.90 6.28 -23.96
CA ILE A 612 -4.23 6.73 -24.39
C ILE A 612 -5.08 5.49 -24.67
N LEU A 613 -5.50 4.80 -23.61
CA LEU A 613 -6.41 3.67 -23.74
C LEU A 613 -7.84 4.14 -23.64
N SER A 614 -8.56 4.02 -24.75
CA SER A 614 -10.00 4.25 -24.77
C SER A 614 -10.73 2.98 -24.30
N SER A 615 -11.44 3.07 -23.19
CA SER A 615 -12.40 2.05 -22.77
C SER A 615 -13.70 2.18 -23.58
N PRO A 616 -14.36 1.07 -23.96
CA PRO A 616 -15.65 1.12 -24.63
C PRO A 616 -16.72 1.73 -23.73
N GLN A 617 -17.41 2.75 -24.23
CA GLN A 617 -18.55 3.38 -23.57
C GLN A 617 -19.78 3.25 -24.44
N LEU A 618 -20.90 2.85 -23.84
CA LEU A 618 -22.17 2.79 -24.56
C LEU A 618 -22.67 4.22 -24.83
N SER A 619 -23.16 4.45 -26.04
CA SER A 619 -23.73 5.72 -26.46
C SER A 619 -25.01 5.51 -27.27
N LEU A 620 -25.90 6.50 -27.23
CA LEU A 620 -27.16 6.49 -27.94
C LEU A 620 -27.12 7.55 -29.04
N ARG A 621 -27.27 7.13 -30.30
CA ARG A 621 -27.37 8.04 -31.43
C ARG A 621 -28.82 8.26 -31.83
N ALA A 622 -29.21 9.53 -31.98
CA ALA A 622 -30.50 9.92 -32.53
C ALA A 622 -30.32 10.51 -33.95
N LYS A 623 -31.13 10.03 -34.91
CA LYS A 623 -31.19 10.53 -36.28
C LYS A 623 -32.62 10.82 -36.71
N LEU A 624 -32.81 11.86 -37.51
CA LEU A 624 -34.08 12.12 -38.17
C LEU A 624 -34.43 11.04 -39.20
N LYS A 625 -35.70 10.67 -39.29
CA LYS A 625 -36.25 9.84 -40.36
C LYS A 625 -36.11 10.55 -41.71
N ALA A 626 -35.76 9.81 -42.75
CA ALA A 626 -35.58 10.37 -44.09
C ALA A 626 -36.96 10.69 -44.71
N GLY A 627 -37.20 11.95 -45.10
CA GLY A 627 -38.38 12.37 -45.87
C GLY A 627 -39.29 13.41 -45.20
N GLU A 628 -39.11 13.69 -43.91
CA GLU A 628 -39.96 14.65 -43.19
C GLU A 628 -39.50 16.10 -43.42
N LYS A 629 -40.25 16.84 -44.24
CA LYS A 629 -40.09 18.29 -44.48
C LYS A 629 -41.13 19.15 -43.74
N GLN A 630 -41.98 18.56 -42.89
CA GLN A 630 -43.08 19.30 -42.24
C GLN A 630 -42.66 19.94 -40.91
N ASN A 631 -43.42 20.99 -40.52
CA ASN A 631 -43.19 21.85 -39.35
C ASN A 631 -42.72 21.08 -38.11
N ILE A 632 -41.45 21.28 -37.75
CA ILE A 632 -40.80 20.63 -36.62
C ILE A 632 -41.26 21.35 -35.34
N SER A 633 -41.87 20.61 -34.41
CA SER A 633 -42.40 21.14 -33.14
C SER A 633 -41.90 20.29 -31.98
N TYR A 634 -41.96 20.81 -30.75
CA TYR A 634 -41.54 20.03 -29.57
C TYR A 634 -42.30 18.70 -29.44
N PHE A 635 -43.57 18.65 -29.84
CA PHE A 635 -44.42 17.47 -29.66
C PHE A 635 -44.19 16.35 -30.67
N ASN A 636 -43.63 16.63 -31.85
CA ASN A 636 -43.39 15.59 -32.87
C ASN A 636 -41.95 15.01 -32.84
N LEU A 637 -41.05 15.55 -32.00
CA LEU A 637 -39.65 15.11 -31.93
C LEU A 637 -39.50 13.60 -31.69
N GLU A 638 -40.34 12.99 -30.85
CA GLU A 638 -40.28 11.55 -30.55
C GLU A 638 -40.65 10.65 -31.74
N GLU A 639 -41.53 11.11 -32.63
CA GLU A 639 -41.99 10.35 -33.79
C GLU A 639 -41.03 10.48 -34.98
N MET A 640 -40.33 11.61 -35.08
CA MET A 640 -39.42 11.94 -36.18
C MET A 640 -38.02 11.35 -36.03
N LEU A 641 -37.69 10.82 -34.85
CA LEU A 641 -36.36 10.31 -34.54
C LEU A 641 -36.30 8.78 -34.57
N THR A 642 -35.14 8.29 -35.00
CA THR A 642 -34.72 6.90 -34.90
C THR A 642 -33.51 6.83 -34.00
N PHE A 643 -33.55 5.89 -33.06
CA PHE A 643 -32.46 5.65 -32.12
C PHE A 643 -31.68 4.43 -32.56
N SER A 644 -30.36 4.50 -32.40
CA SER A 644 -29.48 3.35 -32.61
C SER A 644 -28.39 3.34 -31.54
N TRP A 645 -28.14 2.17 -30.97
CA TRP A 645 -26.99 1.97 -30.09
C TRP A 645 -25.68 2.13 -30.87
N GLU A 646 -24.74 2.88 -30.29
CA GLU A 646 -23.35 2.99 -30.74
C GLU A 646 -22.42 2.76 -29.55
N VAL A 647 -21.20 2.30 -29.81
CA VAL A 647 -20.15 2.20 -28.78
C VAL A 647 -19.09 3.25 -29.11
N ALA A 648 -18.91 4.20 -28.20
CA ALA A 648 -17.86 5.21 -28.27
C ALA A 648 -16.55 4.66 -27.68
N LEU A 649 -15.44 4.98 -28.33
CA LEU A 649 -14.07 4.61 -27.97
C LEU A 649 -13.21 5.88 -28.07
N GLY A 650 -13.32 6.74 -27.06
CA GLY A 650 -12.84 8.11 -27.20
C GLY A 650 -13.61 8.82 -28.31
N ASP A 651 -12.91 9.31 -29.34
CA ASP A 651 -13.53 9.99 -30.49
C ASP A 651 -14.08 9.03 -31.57
N LEU A 652 -13.66 7.75 -31.54
CA LEU A 652 -14.12 6.74 -32.48
C LEU A 652 -15.49 6.22 -32.08
N LYS A 653 -16.39 6.05 -33.05
CA LYS A 653 -17.72 5.48 -32.85
C LYS A 653 -17.86 4.19 -33.65
N LEU A 654 -18.31 3.14 -32.99
CA LEU A 654 -18.56 1.83 -33.58
C LEU A 654 -20.05 1.51 -33.56
N THR A 655 -20.51 0.90 -34.64
CA THR A 655 -21.85 0.30 -34.69
C THR A 655 -21.89 -1.01 -33.90
N ARG A 656 -23.10 -1.45 -33.53
CA ARG A 656 -23.31 -2.77 -32.87
C ARG A 656 -22.62 -3.93 -33.60
N LYS A 657 -22.70 -3.98 -34.93
CA LYS A 657 -22.11 -5.06 -35.74
C LYS A 657 -20.59 -5.05 -35.65
N GLU A 658 -19.98 -3.88 -35.82
CA GLU A 658 -18.52 -3.71 -35.76
C GLU A 658 -17.99 -4.04 -34.35
N PHE A 659 -18.67 -3.58 -33.30
CA PHE A 659 -18.28 -3.87 -31.92
C PHE A 659 -18.38 -5.36 -31.61
N LEU A 660 -19.47 -6.04 -32.01
CA LEU A 660 -19.61 -7.48 -31.81
C LEU A 660 -18.57 -8.29 -32.60
N GLN A 661 -18.17 -7.82 -33.79
CA GLN A 661 -17.11 -8.46 -34.57
C GLN A 661 -15.73 -8.28 -33.92
N LEU A 662 -15.47 -7.10 -33.35
CA LEU A 662 -14.24 -6.81 -32.59
C LEU A 662 -14.11 -7.68 -31.34
N VAL A 663 -15.19 -7.80 -30.56
CA VAL A 663 -15.24 -8.61 -29.34
C VAL A 663 -15.09 -10.11 -29.63
N LYS A 664 -15.59 -10.58 -30.78
CA LYS A 664 -15.45 -11.98 -31.19
C LYS A 664 -14.02 -12.33 -31.63
N SER A 665 -13.25 -11.36 -32.13
CA SER A 665 -11.93 -11.62 -32.72
C SER A 665 -10.78 -11.42 -31.75
N ALA A 666 -10.94 -10.63 -30.68
CA ALA A 666 -9.86 -10.31 -29.75
C ALA A 666 -10.35 -9.90 -28.34
N ALA A 667 -9.47 -10.06 -27.34
CA ALA A 667 -9.70 -9.67 -25.95
C ALA A 667 -8.45 -8.99 -25.36
N GLY A 668 -8.61 -8.20 -24.29
CA GLY A 668 -7.51 -7.48 -23.66
C GLY A 668 -7.11 -6.21 -24.43
N VAL A 669 -5.81 -5.97 -24.60
CA VAL A 669 -5.29 -4.81 -25.34
C VAL A 669 -5.25 -5.12 -26.84
N VAL A 670 -6.11 -4.45 -27.62
CA VAL A 670 -6.28 -4.73 -29.05
C VAL A 670 -6.02 -3.48 -29.88
N LYS A 671 -5.25 -3.61 -30.97
CA LYS A 671 -5.12 -2.54 -31.96
C LYS A 671 -6.33 -2.54 -32.88
N PHE A 672 -7.04 -1.42 -32.95
CA PHE A 672 -8.14 -1.19 -33.87
C PHE A 672 -7.92 0.14 -34.60
N LYS A 673 -7.76 0.08 -35.93
CA LYS A 673 -7.29 1.21 -36.75
C LYS A 673 -5.97 1.76 -36.16
N GLU A 674 -5.90 3.06 -35.88
CA GLU A 674 -4.73 3.74 -35.32
C GLU A 674 -4.70 3.76 -33.78
N HIS A 675 -5.65 3.11 -33.09
CA HIS A 675 -5.80 3.21 -31.63
C HIS A 675 -5.69 1.85 -30.93
N TYR A 676 -5.23 1.87 -29.68
CA TYR A 676 -5.28 0.71 -28.79
C TYR A 676 -6.49 0.79 -27.88
N LEU A 677 -7.22 -0.32 -27.78
CA LEU A 677 -8.45 -0.44 -27.02
C LEU A 677 -8.24 -1.44 -25.89
N LEU A 678 -8.77 -1.10 -24.72
CA LEU A 678 -8.81 -2.00 -23.57
C LEU A 678 -10.18 -2.70 -23.52
N LEU A 679 -10.23 -3.96 -23.95
CA LEU A 679 -11.44 -4.79 -23.93
C LEU A 679 -11.44 -5.69 -22.71
N GLN A 680 -12.12 -5.26 -21.64
CA GLN A 680 -12.27 -6.06 -20.43
C GLN A 680 -13.47 -7.01 -20.54
N PRO A 681 -13.32 -8.30 -20.17
CA PRO A 681 -14.41 -9.27 -20.28
C PRO A 681 -15.71 -8.84 -19.58
N GLU A 682 -15.60 -8.26 -18.38
CA GLU A 682 -16.75 -7.85 -17.58
C GLU A 682 -17.50 -6.64 -18.18
N GLU A 683 -16.76 -5.60 -18.58
CA GLU A 683 -17.32 -4.41 -19.22
C GLU A 683 -17.96 -4.75 -20.56
N VAL A 684 -17.26 -5.56 -21.37
CA VAL A 684 -17.75 -6.04 -22.66
C VAL A 684 -19.05 -6.83 -22.48
N ALA A 685 -19.12 -7.73 -21.50
CA ALA A 685 -20.35 -8.48 -21.21
C ALA A 685 -21.52 -7.56 -20.82
N ARG A 686 -21.27 -6.52 -20.01
CA ARG A 686 -22.29 -5.52 -19.64
C ARG A 686 -22.77 -4.73 -20.86
N ILE A 687 -21.86 -4.30 -21.72
CA ILE A 687 -22.18 -3.56 -22.95
C ILE A 687 -22.98 -4.44 -23.91
N VAL A 688 -22.54 -5.68 -24.15
CA VAL A 688 -23.26 -6.64 -25.01
C VAL A 688 -24.66 -6.93 -24.48
N LYS A 689 -24.82 -7.08 -23.16
CA LYS A 689 -26.14 -7.26 -22.53
C LYS A 689 -27.07 -6.08 -22.82
N LYS A 690 -26.59 -4.84 -22.66
CA LYS A 690 -27.37 -3.63 -22.97
C LYS A 690 -27.64 -3.47 -24.48
N LEU A 691 -26.69 -3.81 -25.34
CA LEU A 691 -26.86 -3.80 -26.80
C LEU A 691 -27.94 -4.76 -27.30
N ASN A 692 -28.24 -5.81 -26.53
CA ASN A 692 -29.28 -6.78 -26.84
C ASN A 692 -30.66 -6.40 -26.28
N GLN A 693 -30.76 -5.35 -25.46
CA GLN A 693 -32.05 -4.85 -24.96
C GLN A 693 -32.74 -3.97 -26.02
N PRO A 694 -34.08 -4.02 -26.11
CA PRO A 694 -34.83 -3.12 -26.99
C PRO A 694 -34.60 -1.66 -26.56
N LEU A 695 -34.48 -0.78 -27.56
CA LEU A 695 -34.31 0.65 -27.34
C LEU A 695 -35.61 1.22 -26.75
N HIS A 696 -35.51 1.80 -25.56
CA HIS A 696 -36.59 2.61 -25.00
C HIS A 696 -36.79 3.84 -25.90
N LYS A 697 -38.03 4.11 -26.31
CA LYS A 697 -38.35 5.38 -27.00
C LYS A 697 -38.22 6.50 -25.98
N LEU A 698 -37.33 7.46 -26.25
CA LEU A 698 -37.25 8.67 -25.43
C LEU A 698 -38.44 9.57 -25.76
N SER A 699 -39.08 10.13 -24.74
CA SER A 699 -40.07 11.19 -24.88
C SER A 699 -39.41 12.48 -25.40
N SER A 700 -40.20 13.40 -25.96
CA SER A 700 -39.69 14.72 -26.39
C SER A 700 -38.94 15.48 -25.29
N ALA A 701 -39.38 15.37 -24.04
CA ALA A 701 -38.72 15.97 -22.88
C ALA A 701 -37.32 15.38 -22.65
N GLU A 702 -37.21 14.06 -22.69
CA GLU A 702 -35.94 13.35 -22.53
C GLU A 702 -34.99 13.61 -23.70
N ILE A 703 -35.50 13.71 -24.94
CA ILE A 703 -34.69 14.06 -26.12
C ILE A 703 -34.10 15.46 -25.96
N MET A 704 -34.92 16.42 -25.49
CA MET A 704 -34.48 17.80 -25.28
C MET A 704 -33.45 17.88 -24.16
N GLN A 705 -33.71 17.22 -23.02
CA GLN A 705 -32.76 17.10 -21.92
C GLN A 705 -31.45 16.46 -22.39
N ALA A 706 -31.53 15.34 -23.11
CA ALA A 706 -30.35 14.58 -23.54
C ALA A 706 -29.50 15.35 -24.55
N SER A 707 -30.13 16.13 -25.41
CA SER A 707 -29.42 16.93 -26.41
C SER A 707 -28.74 18.16 -25.82
N LEU A 708 -29.34 18.78 -24.79
CA LEU A 708 -28.76 19.93 -24.08
C LEU A 708 -27.66 19.51 -23.10
N THR A 709 -27.83 18.37 -22.43
CA THR A 709 -26.86 17.86 -21.43
C THR A 709 -25.80 16.95 -22.05
N GLY A 710 -26.04 16.44 -23.26
CA GLY A 710 -25.19 15.44 -23.92
C GLY A 710 -25.31 14.03 -23.33
N GLN A 711 -26.25 13.77 -22.41
CA GLN A 711 -26.39 12.50 -21.71
C GLN A 711 -27.86 12.14 -21.39
N THR A 712 -28.18 10.85 -21.35
CA THR A 712 -29.48 10.34 -20.87
C THR A 712 -29.29 9.05 -20.11
N ALA A 713 -29.95 8.88 -18.96
CA ALA A 713 -29.85 7.68 -18.12
C ALA A 713 -28.40 7.18 -17.88
N ASN A 714 -27.46 8.11 -17.65
CA ASN A 714 -26.01 7.88 -17.51
C ASN A 714 -25.32 7.27 -18.75
N ILE A 715 -25.86 7.51 -19.94
CA ILE A 715 -25.33 7.09 -21.24
C ILE A 715 -25.09 8.34 -22.09
N PHE A 716 -23.99 8.38 -22.84
CA PHE A 716 -23.71 9.49 -23.75
C PHE A 716 -24.75 9.57 -24.87
N PHE A 717 -25.29 10.76 -25.09
CA PHE A 717 -26.27 11.04 -26.14
C PHE A 717 -25.62 11.80 -27.29
N HIS A 718 -25.76 11.28 -28.50
CA HIS A 718 -25.24 11.88 -29.71
C HIS A 718 -26.37 12.22 -30.68
N SER A 719 -26.68 13.51 -30.74
CA SER A 719 -27.51 14.13 -31.76
C SER A 719 -26.73 14.33 -33.06
N ASP A 720 -27.35 14.09 -34.21
CA ASP A 720 -26.79 14.53 -35.49
C ASP A 720 -26.83 16.08 -35.64
N ASN A 721 -26.15 16.60 -36.67
CA ASN A 721 -26.09 18.04 -36.92
C ASN A 721 -27.46 18.66 -37.23
N LYS A 722 -28.42 17.86 -37.72
CA LYS A 722 -29.76 18.36 -38.05
C LYS A 722 -30.58 18.54 -36.78
N LEU A 723 -30.56 17.56 -35.88
CA LEU A 723 -31.20 17.63 -34.56
C LEU A 723 -30.61 18.76 -33.72
N ARG A 724 -29.29 18.97 -33.75
CA ARG A 724 -28.65 20.12 -33.08
C ARG A 724 -29.21 21.45 -33.58
N LYS A 725 -29.28 21.64 -34.90
CA LYS A 725 -29.85 22.86 -35.50
C LYS A 725 -31.29 23.09 -35.07
N ILE A 726 -32.11 22.04 -35.04
CA ILE A 726 -33.50 22.12 -34.57
C ILE A 726 -33.56 22.58 -33.11
N ILE A 727 -32.71 22.03 -32.25
CA ILE A 727 -32.71 22.37 -30.82
C ILE A 727 -32.17 23.79 -30.59
N ASP A 728 -31.17 24.21 -31.36
CA ASP A 728 -30.70 25.60 -31.39
C ASP A 728 -31.81 26.55 -31.85
N GLU A 729 -32.63 26.16 -32.83
CA GLU A 729 -33.80 26.93 -33.27
C GLU A 729 -34.91 26.96 -32.22
N LEU A 730 -35.15 25.85 -31.52
CA LEU A 730 -36.11 25.75 -30.42
C LEU A 730 -35.68 26.59 -29.21
N THR A 731 -34.38 26.82 -28.99
CA THR A 731 -33.87 27.66 -27.90
C THR A 731 -33.68 29.13 -28.29
N LYS A 732 -33.63 29.46 -29.59
CA LYS A 732 -33.49 30.85 -30.06
C LYS A 732 -34.70 31.72 -29.73
N PHE A 733 -34.41 32.90 -29.18
CA PHE A 733 -35.39 33.94 -28.89
C PHE A 733 -35.77 34.71 -30.16
N LYS A 734 -37.07 34.90 -30.44
CA LYS A 734 -37.55 35.67 -31.61
C LYS A 734 -37.93 37.10 -31.19
N LEU A 735 -37.37 38.09 -31.89
CA LEU A 735 -37.73 39.51 -31.70
C LEU A 735 -39.01 39.82 -32.47
N ILE A 736 -40.08 40.10 -31.73
CA ILE A 736 -41.42 40.28 -32.31
C ILE A 736 -41.97 41.66 -32.00
N LYS A 737 -42.63 42.25 -33.00
CA LYS A 737 -43.32 43.54 -32.89
C LYS A 737 -44.58 43.38 -32.04
N LEU A 738 -44.86 44.41 -31.23
CA LEU A 738 -46.05 44.46 -30.40
C LEU A 738 -47.32 44.47 -31.27
N PRO A 739 -48.43 43.88 -30.80
CA PRO A 739 -49.68 43.89 -31.53
C PRO A 739 -50.25 45.30 -31.65
N LYS A 740 -50.84 45.61 -32.81
CA LYS A 740 -51.30 46.98 -33.14
C LYS A 740 -52.41 47.49 -32.21
N ASN A 741 -53.21 46.57 -31.67
CA ASN A 741 -54.38 46.88 -30.85
C ASN A 741 -54.09 46.89 -29.33
N LEU A 742 -52.81 46.82 -28.92
CA LEU A 742 -52.46 46.91 -27.52
C LEU A 742 -52.66 48.34 -26.99
N LYS A 743 -53.67 48.54 -26.16
CA LYS A 743 -53.90 49.80 -25.45
C LYS A 743 -53.09 49.86 -24.14
N GLY A 744 -51.77 49.94 -24.26
CA GLY A 744 -50.86 50.03 -23.11
C GLY A 744 -49.38 50.09 -23.50
N VAL A 745 -48.56 50.72 -22.65
CA VAL A 745 -47.10 50.83 -22.86
C VAL A 745 -46.39 49.75 -22.05
N LEU A 746 -45.80 48.77 -22.74
CA LEU A 746 -45.01 47.72 -22.10
C LEU A 746 -43.63 48.26 -21.70
N ARG A 747 -43.25 48.01 -20.44
CA ARG A 747 -41.87 48.25 -19.98
C ARG A 747 -40.90 47.30 -20.71
N PRO A 748 -39.59 47.63 -20.80
CA PRO A 748 -38.62 46.80 -21.52
C PRO A 748 -38.61 45.32 -21.09
N TYR A 749 -38.77 45.03 -19.81
CA TYR A 749 -38.83 43.66 -19.30
C TYR A 749 -40.15 42.94 -19.67
N GLN A 750 -41.28 43.64 -19.69
CA GLN A 750 -42.58 43.08 -20.10
C GLN A 750 -42.61 42.81 -21.61
N LYS A 751 -41.96 43.66 -22.41
CA LYS A 751 -41.75 43.42 -23.84
C LYS A 751 -40.91 42.16 -24.05
N ARG A 752 -39.85 41.97 -23.26
CA ARG A 752 -39.02 40.75 -23.27
C ARG A 752 -39.84 39.52 -22.87
N GLY A 753 -40.64 39.61 -21.81
CA GLY A 753 -41.51 38.53 -21.35
C GLY A 753 -42.59 38.16 -22.37
N PHE A 754 -43.26 39.12 -23.00
CA PHE A 754 -44.15 38.87 -24.14
C PHE A 754 -43.44 38.16 -25.31
N GLN A 755 -42.26 38.64 -25.70
CA GLN A 755 -41.49 38.04 -26.80
C GLN A 755 -41.07 36.60 -26.47
N TRP A 756 -40.76 36.32 -25.20
CA TRP A 756 -40.49 34.96 -24.71
C TRP A 756 -41.74 34.07 -24.76
N LEU A 757 -42.86 34.56 -24.23
CA LEU A 757 -44.16 33.87 -24.26
C LEU A 757 -44.59 33.53 -25.69
N TYR A 758 -44.48 34.49 -26.61
CA TYR A 758 -44.79 34.24 -28.02
C TYR A 758 -43.82 33.23 -28.63
N SER A 759 -42.51 33.38 -28.39
CA SER A 759 -41.50 32.46 -28.93
C SER A 759 -41.75 31.01 -28.51
N ASN A 760 -42.23 30.79 -27.28
CA ASN A 760 -42.62 29.49 -26.78
C ASN A 760 -43.91 29.00 -27.43
N ALA A 761 -44.96 29.82 -27.45
CA ALA A 761 -46.24 29.46 -28.06
C ALA A 761 -46.11 29.09 -29.55
N ASP A 762 -45.31 29.85 -30.31
CA ASP A 762 -45.02 29.59 -31.73
C ASP A 762 -44.29 28.26 -31.97
N LYS A 763 -43.59 27.73 -30.96
CA LYS A 763 -42.91 26.43 -30.98
C LYS A 763 -43.78 25.29 -30.41
N GLY A 764 -45.01 25.60 -30.01
CA GLY A 764 -45.91 24.67 -29.33
C GLY A 764 -45.62 24.48 -27.84
N LEU A 765 -44.75 25.28 -27.23
CA LEU A 765 -44.43 25.17 -25.81
C LEU A 765 -45.41 25.97 -24.94
N GLY A 766 -45.90 25.35 -23.86
CA GLY A 766 -46.56 26.07 -22.77
C GLY A 766 -45.56 26.93 -21.99
N SER A 767 -46.05 27.98 -21.33
CA SER A 767 -45.20 28.89 -20.56
C SER A 767 -45.76 29.08 -19.16
N CYS A 768 -44.90 28.93 -18.14
CA CYS A 768 -45.18 29.34 -16.78
C CYS A 768 -44.47 30.67 -16.54
N LEU A 769 -45.23 31.76 -16.38
CA LEU A 769 -44.66 33.08 -16.14
C LEU A 769 -44.54 33.32 -14.63
N THR A 770 -43.37 33.05 -14.07
CA THR A 770 -43.07 33.16 -12.63
C THR A 770 -42.50 34.54 -12.26
N ASP A 771 -42.97 35.61 -12.89
CA ASP A 771 -42.60 36.98 -12.49
C ASP A 771 -43.18 37.30 -11.11
N ASP A 772 -42.49 38.12 -10.30
CA ASP A 772 -42.99 38.58 -9.01
C ASP A 772 -44.32 39.37 -9.12
N MET A 773 -45.04 39.47 -8.00
CA MET A 773 -46.26 40.30 -7.93
C MET A 773 -45.94 41.76 -8.27
N GLY A 774 -46.80 42.39 -9.09
CA GLY A 774 -46.61 43.78 -9.54
C GLY A 774 -45.82 43.97 -10.84
N LEU A 775 -45.16 42.93 -11.38
CA LEU A 775 -44.42 43.03 -12.67
C LEU A 775 -45.33 42.98 -13.92
N GLY A 776 -46.64 42.88 -13.75
CA GLY A 776 -47.60 42.93 -14.85
C GLY A 776 -47.63 41.66 -15.70
N LYS A 777 -47.78 40.50 -15.08
CA LYS A 777 -48.00 39.21 -15.77
C LYS A 777 -49.22 39.24 -16.70
N THR A 778 -50.31 39.85 -16.24
CA THR A 778 -51.58 39.95 -16.97
C THR A 778 -51.44 40.71 -18.29
N ILE A 779 -50.76 41.86 -18.30
CA ILE A 779 -50.57 42.64 -19.53
C ILE A 779 -49.69 41.88 -20.54
N GLN A 780 -48.71 41.09 -20.07
CA GLN A 780 -47.90 40.23 -20.94
C GLN A 780 -48.73 39.10 -21.59
N ALA A 781 -49.60 38.44 -20.82
CA ALA A 781 -50.50 37.41 -21.32
C ALA A 781 -51.55 37.97 -22.30
N ILE A 782 -52.15 39.13 -22.00
CA ILE A 782 -53.07 39.83 -22.92
C ILE A 782 -52.34 40.19 -24.22
N THR A 783 -51.10 40.68 -24.13
CA THR A 783 -50.29 41.01 -25.32
C THR A 783 -50.05 39.78 -26.19
N LEU A 784 -49.79 38.60 -25.59
CA LEU A 784 -49.66 37.34 -26.31
C LEU A 784 -50.96 36.99 -27.05
N ILE A 785 -52.10 36.99 -26.35
CA ILE A 785 -53.41 36.62 -26.93
C ILE A 785 -53.79 37.58 -28.07
N LEU A 786 -53.60 38.89 -27.88
CA LEU A 786 -53.83 39.89 -28.92
C LEU A 786 -52.95 39.65 -30.15
N LYS A 787 -51.68 39.28 -29.95
CA LYS A 787 -50.77 39.00 -31.05
C LYS A 787 -51.16 37.73 -31.82
N LEU A 788 -51.53 36.66 -31.11
CA LEU A 788 -52.02 35.43 -31.73
C LEU A 788 -53.34 35.66 -32.49
N LYS A 789 -54.23 36.53 -31.97
CA LYS A 789 -55.46 36.96 -32.65
C LYS A 789 -55.17 37.77 -33.92
N GLU A 790 -54.23 38.73 -33.86
CA GLU A 790 -53.83 39.55 -35.01
C GLU A 790 -53.28 38.70 -36.16
N GLU A 791 -52.55 37.63 -35.83
CA GLU A 791 -51.95 36.72 -36.81
C GLU A 791 -52.87 35.57 -37.23
N LYS A 792 -54.13 35.55 -36.77
CA LYS A 792 -55.10 34.47 -37.03
C LYS A 792 -54.58 33.09 -36.61
N LYS A 793 -53.79 33.01 -35.53
CA LYS A 793 -53.29 31.77 -34.91
C LYS A 793 -54.18 31.25 -33.78
N LEU A 794 -55.35 31.85 -33.59
CA LEU A 794 -56.36 31.41 -32.63
C LEU A 794 -57.57 30.86 -33.38
N ASP A 795 -57.67 29.54 -33.44
CA ASP A 795 -58.81 28.85 -34.07
C ASP A 795 -60.03 28.75 -33.13
N HIS A 796 -59.82 28.99 -31.84
CA HIS A 796 -60.84 28.93 -30.78
C HIS A 796 -60.70 30.10 -29.78
N PRO A 797 -61.75 30.41 -28.99
CA PRO A 797 -61.67 31.42 -27.94
C PRO A 797 -60.57 31.10 -26.90
N ALA A 798 -59.86 32.12 -26.45
CA ALA A 798 -58.90 31.98 -25.35
C ALA A 798 -59.64 31.93 -24.01
N LEU A 799 -59.37 30.90 -23.20
CA LEU A 799 -59.92 30.75 -21.85
C LEU A 799 -58.92 31.31 -20.81
N VAL A 800 -59.39 32.22 -19.97
CA VAL A 800 -58.64 32.71 -18.82
C VAL A 800 -59.32 32.19 -17.56
N ILE A 801 -58.61 31.35 -16.81
CA ILE A 801 -59.06 30.84 -15.51
C ILE A 801 -58.33 31.62 -14.43
N CYS A 802 -59.08 32.24 -13.53
CA CYS A 802 -58.54 32.97 -12.39
C CYS A 802 -59.40 32.71 -11.14
N PRO A 803 -58.86 32.91 -9.92
CA PRO A 803 -59.66 32.98 -8.70
C PRO A 803 -60.85 33.93 -8.86
N THR A 804 -61.98 33.62 -8.24
CA THR A 804 -63.21 34.44 -8.29
C THR A 804 -62.97 35.90 -7.90
N THR A 805 -61.99 36.16 -7.04
CA THR A 805 -61.59 37.49 -6.60
C THR A 805 -60.92 38.35 -7.68
N LEU A 806 -60.55 37.79 -8.84
CA LEU A 806 -59.82 38.46 -9.93
C LEU A 806 -60.65 38.59 -11.23
N VAL A 807 -61.94 38.28 -11.19
CA VAL A 807 -62.86 38.34 -12.35
C VAL A 807 -63.30 39.78 -12.67
N GLY A 808 -63.12 40.71 -11.73
CA GLY A 808 -63.53 42.12 -11.84
C GLY A 808 -62.57 43.01 -12.62
#